data_AF-A0A959MCV1-F1
#
_entry.id   AF-A0A959MCV1-F1
#
_cell.length_a   1.000
_cell.length_b   1.000
_cell.length_c   1.000
_cell.angle_alpha   90.00
_cell.angle_beta   90.00
_cell.angle_gamma   90.00
#
_symmetry.space_group_name_H-M   'P 1'
#
loop_
_entity.id
_entity.type
_entity.pdbx_description
1 polymer ?
#
loop_
_entity_poly.entity_id
_entity_poly.type
_entity_poly.pdbx_seq_one_letter_code
_entity_poly.pdbx_strand_id
1 'polypeptide(L)'
;MSHQTVLERERPLLGLLNHNLLPLTGREELLDELIQFIRRTSTGEELGLCLITGEAGIGKTRLAAALVEKLQEGGVVPFRIRFYPESDLDVSRLCGLALDSLSTEPSRNSGGSPIERLRRWCLTRQSVLIFEDAHLLSGEAIGAFGRFLYALSDIPLPVLLLTRPVSDTVRGVIEPHRRSEIEMQGLNRDEIALLWNQLFDTKIAEEDVEIILTTTAGNPLALRSGFRLTAEGMMAKGEGGKGVERNIAEGAFRRGAGLLAEGLIAHLSAAERRGAETLAPLGEVFDVPTARSLLRDDPEILDQLRFKGILRDVGYGEVHSLTEDAGHRLALGFTHTLIHGVLLEANRIDPAQLIPLLKLDVPLYAFTPLRLMRGILPIGVAPADLYAFGRVVLKLSFTAENGGDPVTTGELMELIEEIGRVGEDFSFEDRLDLELNLCRLRLNNRSGWKETAEFRRRVDDALEQYQELPEPLLRHRVGLLRYRQILDYNQPLVEMQATGRLWDGWEEVQQLLKGHPGLRLTTDYARFLGTVVQVAVFVGDQKVLAQLDREVNYTLSLPELEREQRGIILMTAVARLTSLYNSEETFRVRREQIEMIEAEFPSLRVTFQRLSLVMENGNYREGRKLATEVRARAEREGMVGLLFAADAILLLTQDDPDISVEENLNRIELLWESYRERVAKHYRKQVCELLLDLLITNNRPDILPVLHQKWGDLFYGVKPNRSLYVAIHLNPEMLPEVLPRFLPTSLHASLLRYYFNVENDLADDLIERLRMPILRQVELIELWGILKLVALIDREKPGNLSLDFRSALADRAHHALSWLAERGSVPTLNALFQEVRSLLTDDRSLEWQKLVDQLNRKFFSRSSSKSENLLLSVIGTFAFSKGKSERKELRGGRLHAISGALVVAVLLREKLDRQAFMELASGEPYSRQSRKMVNTGVFRLREAIGRDAVLTDEEGLPRLNLAILHVDVLQLVGIVEEAEREFAEGKLARAAELIEGGLELAAKGPLFPGLYDPLYDTLRDDIESRLRESALRIGRELVAEGAIESAIRIGRGATVAMPGDEELAELLREGLGRRHRGADAEVMREKELREEKRG
;
A
#
# COMPACT_ATOMS: atom_id res chain seq x y z
N MET A 1 -20.41 -38.09 35.59
CA MET A 1 -20.67 -37.60 34.21
C MET A 1 -21.71 -38.52 33.59
N SER A 2 -22.70 -37.98 32.88
CA SER A 2 -23.69 -38.82 32.19
C SER A 2 -22.99 -39.60 31.08
N HIS A 3 -23.49 -40.79 30.75
CA HIS A 3 -22.96 -41.63 29.66
C HIS A 3 -22.92 -40.89 28.31
N GLN A 4 -23.75 -39.86 28.16
CA GLN A 4 -23.84 -38.97 27.00
C GLN A 4 -22.66 -37.99 26.91
N THR A 5 -22.17 -37.44 28.02
CA THR A 5 -20.99 -36.56 28.03
C THR A 5 -19.70 -37.32 27.68
N VAL A 6 -19.61 -38.60 28.03
CA VAL A 6 -18.46 -39.45 27.64
C VAL A 6 -18.49 -39.74 26.13
N LEU A 7 -19.66 -40.08 25.60
CA LEU A 7 -19.84 -40.32 24.16
C LEU A 7 -19.60 -39.07 23.30
N GLU A 8 -19.95 -37.88 23.79
CA GLU A 8 -19.65 -36.62 23.08
C GLU A 8 -18.16 -36.28 23.07
N ARG A 9 -17.41 -36.69 24.10
CA ARG A 9 -15.95 -36.49 24.20
C ARG A 9 -15.14 -37.43 23.32
N GLU A 10 -15.57 -38.68 23.13
CA GLU A 10 -14.83 -39.66 22.32
C GLU A 10 -15.06 -39.53 20.80
N ARG A 11 -16.06 -38.74 20.38
CA ARG A 11 -16.45 -38.57 18.96
C ARG A 11 -15.31 -38.15 18.02
N PRO A 12 -14.44 -37.17 18.36
CA PRO A 12 -13.38 -36.73 17.44
C PRO A 12 -12.35 -37.83 17.16
N LEU A 13 -11.90 -38.54 18.20
CA LEU A 13 -10.93 -39.62 18.07
C LEU A 13 -11.49 -40.81 17.29
N LEU A 14 -12.74 -41.19 17.58
CA LEU A 14 -13.43 -42.24 16.82
C LEU A 14 -13.65 -41.83 15.36
N GLY A 15 -13.95 -40.55 15.09
CA GLY A 15 -14.04 -40.01 13.74
C GLY A 15 -12.73 -40.09 12.97
N LEU A 16 -11.60 -39.81 13.64
CA LEU A 16 -10.27 -39.97 13.07
C LEU A 16 -9.96 -41.43 12.74
N LEU A 17 -10.20 -42.35 13.67
CA LEU A 17 -9.84 -43.76 13.50
C LEU A 17 -10.75 -44.50 12.52
N ASN A 18 -12.07 -44.27 12.59
CA ASN A 18 -13.03 -45.03 11.78
C ASN A 18 -13.26 -44.40 10.40
N HIS A 19 -13.12 -43.07 10.29
CA HIS A 19 -13.51 -42.34 9.08
C HIS A 19 -12.38 -41.47 8.50
N ASN A 20 -11.20 -41.43 9.13
CA ASN A 20 -10.11 -40.53 8.73
C ASN A 20 -10.58 -39.07 8.66
N LEU A 21 -11.42 -38.64 9.60
CA LEU A 21 -11.93 -37.28 9.69
C LEU A 21 -11.31 -36.56 10.89
N LEU A 22 -10.66 -35.43 10.64
CA LEU A 22 -10.27 -34.49 11.67
C LEU A 22 -11.45 -33.54 12.00
N PRO A 23 -11.57 -33.09 13.26
CA PRO A 23 -12.43 -31.95 13.57
C PRO A 23 -11.97 -30.71 12.78
N LEU A 24 -12.92 -29.82 12.47
CA LEU A 24 -12.60 -28.53 11.85
C LEU A 24 -12.12 -27.60 12.98
N THR A 25 -10.81 -27.45 13.12
CA THR A 25 -10.19 -26.66 14.19
C THR A 25 -9.50 -25.42 13.61
N GLY A 26 -9.66 -24.26 14.24
CA GLY A 26 -8.96 -23.03 13.84
C GLY A 26 -9.54 -22.37 12.59
N ARG A 27 -10.78 -22.69 12.22
CA ARG A 27 -11.44 -22.19 10.99
C ARG A 27 -12.79 -21.56 11.26
N GLU A 28 -13.10 -21.29 12.52
CA GLU A 28 -14.35 -20.72 12.96
C GLU A 28 -14.53 -19.29 12.40
N GLU A 29 -13.49 -18.46 12.49
CA GLU A 29 -13.51 -17.09 11.95
C GLU A 29 -13.67 -17.10 10.42
N LEU A 30 -12.96 -17.99 9.74
CA LEU A 30 -13.07 -18.18 8.29
C LEU A 30 -14.49 -18.64 7.88
N LEU A 31 -15.09 -19.53 8.67
CA LEU A 31 -16.46 -19.98 8.45
C LEU A 31 -17.45 -18.82 8.59
N ASP A 32 -17.27 -17.99 9.62
CA ASP A 32 -18.09 -16.81 9.85
C ASP A 32 -17.93 -15.77 8.73
N GLU A 33 -16.70 -15.57 8.23
CA GLU A 33 -16.42 -14.70 7.09
C GLU A 33 -17.17 -15.18 5.84
N LEU A 34 -17.11 -16.48 5.52
CA LEU A 34 -17.82 -17.07 4.39
C LEU A 34 -19.35 -16.96 4.53
N ILE A 35 -19.88 -17.14 5.73
CA ILE A 35 -21.32 -16.95 6.01
C ILE A 35 -21.71 -15.48 5.79
N GLN A 36 -20.89 -14.53 6.26
CA GLN A 36 -21.14 -13.11 6.05
C GLN A 36 -21.06 -12.73 4.57
N PHE A 37 -20.11 -13.30 3.82
CA PHE A 37 -19.99 -13.12 2.37
C PHE A 37 -21.25 -13.61 1.65
N ILE A 38 -21.72 -14.81 1.99
CA ILE A 38 -22.94 -15.40 1.42
C ILE A 38 -24.16 -14.53 1.71
N ARG A 39 -24.32 -14.06 2.95
CA ARG A 39 -25.44 -13.18 3.33
C ARG A 39 -25.44 -11.88 2.54
N ARG A 40 -24.30 -11.19 2.49
CA ARG A 40 -24.14 -9.92 1.76
C ARG A 40 -24.45 -10.07 0.28
N THR A 41 -23.93 -11.12 -0.36
CA THR A 41 -24.13 -11.36 -1.79
C THR A 41 -25.56 -11.78 -2.11
N SER A 42 -26.19 -12.58 -1.25
CA SER A 42 -27.58 -13.02 -1.44
C SER A 42 -28.60 -11.88 -1.38
N THR A 43 -28.24 -10.75 -0.75
CA THR A 43 -29.08 -9.54 -0.67
C THR A 43 -28.71 -8.47 -1.70
N GLY A 44 -27.68 -8.73 -2.53
CA GLY A 44 -27.23 -7.79 -3.55
C GLY A 44 -28.10 -7.81 -4.81
N GLU A 45 -27.58 -7.24 -5.89
CA GLU A 45 -28.22 -7.25 -7.22
C GLU A 45 -27.51 -8.19 -8.21
N GLU A 46 -26.29 -8.62 -7.89
CA GLU A 46 -25.39 -9.31 -8.80
C GLU A 46 -24.70 -10.52 -8.16
N LEU A 47 -24.13 -11.36 -9.02
CA LEU A 47 -23.30 -12.49 -8.62
C LEU A 47 -22.06 -12.00 -7.89
N GLY A 48 -21.73 -12.65 -6.79
CA GLY A 48 -20.50 -12.40 -6.05
C GLY A 48 -19.70 -13.68 -5.91
N LEU A 49 -18.45 -13.66 -6.35
CA LEU A 49 -17.52 -14.78 -6.26
C LEU A 49 -16.51 -14.55 -5.13
N CYS A 50 -16.38 -15.53 -4.23
CA CYS A 50 -15.31 -15.64 -3.25
C CYS A 50 -14.35 -16.76 -3.70
N LEU A 51 -13.11 -16.38 -3.98
CA LEU A 51 -12.04 -17.30 -4.36
C LEU A 51 -11.34 -17.81 -3.10
N ILE A 52 -11.35 -19.12 -2.86
CA ILE A 52 -10.68 -19.74 -1.72
C ILE A 52 -9.50 -20.56 -2.24
N THR A 53 -8.29 -20.06 -2.04
CA THR A 53 -7.04 -20.72 -2.43
C THR A 53 -6.43 -21.46 -1.25
N GLY A 54 -5.53 -22.41 -1.54
CA GLY A 54 -4.70 -23.05 -0.53
C GLY A 54 -4.13 -24.37 -1.04
N GLU A 55 -3.18 -24.94 -0.31
CA GLU A 55 -2.51 -26.16 -0.73
C GLU A 55 -3.42 -27.41 -0.72
N ALA A 56 -2.97 -28.48 -1.37
CA ALA A 56 -3.64 -29.78 -1.27
C ALA A 56 -3.62 -30.27 0.19
N GLY A 57 -4.73 -30.82 0.67
CA GLY A 57 -4.81 -31.31 2.05
C GLY A 57 -5.04 -30.24 3.12
N ILE A 58 -5.02 -28.94 2.77
CA ILE A 58 -5.17 -27.81 3.71
C ILE A 58 -6.54 -27.72 4.42
N GLY A 59 -7.50 -28.55 4.03
CA GLY A 59 -8.83 -28.58 4.64
C GLY A 59 -9.95 -27.88 3.87
N LYS A 60 -9.70 -27.37 2.65
CA LYS A 60 -10.72 -26.75 1.77
C LYS A 60 -12.04 -27.53 1.68
N THR A 61 -11.97 -28.82 1.33
CA THR A 61 -13.15 -29.70 1.23
C THR A 61 -13.85 -29.93 2.58
N ARG A 62 -13.10 -29.91 3.69
CA ARG A 62 -13.66 -30.05 5.04
C ARG A 62 -14.37 -28.76 5.47
N LEU A 63 -13.78 -27.60 5.16
CA LEU A 63 -14.39 -26.29 5.34
C LEU A 63 -15.70 -26.19 4.55
N ALA A 64 -15.71 -26.57 3.28
CA ALA A 64 -16.93 -26.61 2.46
C ALA A 64 -18.01 -27.51 3.07
N ALA A 65 -17.65 -28.68 3.59
CA ALA A 65 -18.59 -29.58 4.24
C ALA A 65 -19.21 -28.97 5.51
N ALA A 66 -18.38 -28.37 6.38
CA ALA A 66 -18.88 -27.70 7.59
C ALA A 66 -19.74 -26.47 7.26
N LEU A 67 -19.38 -25.74 6.21
CA LEU A 67 -20.16 -24.62 5.72
C LEU A 67 -21.53 -25.07 5.19
N VAL A 68 -21.58 -26.17 4.43
CA VAL A 68 -22.85 -26.77 3.96
C VAL A 68 -23.77 -27.10 5.13
N GLU A 69 -23.25 -27.72 6.20
CA GLU A 69 -24.03 -28.03 7.41
C GLU A 69 -24.61 -26.73 8.03
N LYS A 70 -23.77 -25.71 8.23
CA LYS A 70 -24.20 -24.40 8.78
C LYS A 70 -25.21 -23.67 7.91
N LEU A 71 -25.06 -23.75 6.59
CA LEU A 71 -25.96 -23.11 5.64
C LEU A 71 -27.33 -23.78 5.62
N GLN A 72 -27.37 -25.11 5.68
CA GLN A 72 -28.61 -25.87 5.78
C GLN A 72 -29.35 -25.57 7.09
N GLU A 73 -28.64 -25.46 8.21
CA GLU A 73 -29.20 -24.98 9.49
C GLU A 73 -29.84 -23.58 9.35
N GLY A 74 -29.25 -22.72 8.51
CA GLY A 74 -29.73 -21.36 8.21
C GLY A 74 -30.77 -21.26 7.08
N GLY A 75 -31.22 -22.38 6.51
CA GLY A 75 -32.21 -22.38 5.41
C GLY A 75 -31.66 -21.98 4.04
N VAL A 76 -30.34 -21.85 3.89
CA VAL A 76 -29.67 -21.60 2.60
C VAL A 76 -29.45 -22.93 1.88
N VAL A 77 -29.71 -22.98 0.57
CA VAL A 77 -29.56 -24.20 -0.25
C VAL A 77 -28.18 -24.23 -0.93
N PRO A 78 -27.25 -25.11 -0.51
CA PRO A 78 -25.95 -25.21 -1.17
C PRO A 78 -25.98 -26.15 -2.37
N PHE A 79 -25.44 -25.68 -3.49
CA PHE A 79 -25.18 -26.44 -4.70
C PHE A 79 -23.69 -26.75 -4.79
N ARG A 80 -23.33 -27.98 -4.43
CA ARG A 80 -21.93 -28.41 -4.39
C ARG A 80 -21.56 -29.14 -5.68
N ILE A 81 -20.57 -28.61 -6.38
CA ILE A 81 -20.06 -29.13 -7.65
C ILE A 81 -18.57 -29.37 -7.48
N ARG A 82 -18.13 -30.59 -7.81
CA ARG A 82 -16.72 -30.98 -7.71
C ARG A 82 -16.20 -31.37 -9.09
N PHE A 83 -15.06 -30.80 -9.47
CA PHE A 83 -14.38 -31.18 -10.70
C PHE A 83 -13.53 -32.43 -10.48
N TYR A 84 -13.49 -33.32 -11.47
CA TYR A 84 -12.67 -34.51 -11.47
C TYR A 84 -11.76 -34.51 -12.72
N PRO A 85 -10.51 -35.00 -12.63
CA PRO A 85 -9.56 -34.94 -13.75
C PRO A 85 -10.04 -35.62 -15.04
N GLU A 86 -10.89 -36.65 -14.93
CA GLU A 86 -11.36 -37.47 -16.05
C GLU A 86 -12.82 -37.17 -16.45
N SER A 87 -13.50 -36.24 -15.78
CA SER A 87 -14.89 -35.92 -16.08
C SER A 87 -15.02 -34.94 -17.25
N ASP A 88 -16.01 -35.15 -18.12
CA ASP A 88 -16.46 -34.16 -19.10
C ASP A 88 -16.86 -32.87 -18.35
N LEU A 89 -16.04 -31.82 -18.49
CA LEU A 89 -16.07 -30.59 -17.66
C LEU A 89 -17.19 -29.61 -18.09
N ASP A 90 -18.32 -30.09 -18.61
CA ASP A 90 -19.49 -29.25 -18.85
C ASP A 90 -20.15 -28.86 -17.52
N VAL A 91 -19.75 -27.70 -17.02
CA VAL A 91 -20.26 -27.07 -15.79
C VAL A 91 -21.79 -26.98 -15.81
N SER A 92 -22.40 -26.69 -16.97
CA SER A 92 -23.86 -26.55 -17.07
C SER A 92 -24.56 -27.89 -16.80
N ARG A 93 -23.98 -29.00 -17.29
CA ARG A 93 -24.46 -30.35 -17.03
C ARG A 93 -24.31 -30.74 -15.56
N LEU A 94 -23.17 -30.42 -14.93
CA LEU A 94 -22.93 -30.67 -13.50
C LEU A 94 -23.93 -29.89 -12.62
N CYS A 95 -24.21 -28.62 -12.97
CA CYS A 95 -25.27 -27.83 -12.33
C CYS A 95 -26.66 -28.47 -12.49
N GLY A 96 -26.97 -28.99 -13.68
CA GLY A 96 -28.23 -29.70 -13.94
C GLY A 96 -28.40 -30.92 -13.02
N LEU A 97 -27.36 -31.75 -12.90
CA LEU A 97 -27.36 -32.90 -12.00
C LEU A 97 -27.50 -32.49 -10.52
N ALA A 98 -26.86 -31.39 -10.11
CA ALA A 98 -27.00 -30.86 -8.75
C ALA A 98 -28.43 -30.36 -8.47
N LEU A 99 -29.08 -29.69 -9.43
CA LEU A 99 -30.47 -29.25 -9.34
C LEU A 99 -31.46 -30.42 -9.27
N ASP A 100 -31.21 -31.47 -10.04
CA ASP A 100 -32.06 -32.66 -10.08
C ASP A 100 -32.03 -33.43 -8.74
N SER A 101 -30.89 -33.44 -8.04
CA SER A 101 -30.78 -34.11 -6.73
C SER A 101 -31.56 -33.42 -5.61
N LEU A 102 -31.86 -32.11 -5.76
CA LEU A 102 -32.61 -31.31 -4.78
C LEU A 102 -34.12 -31.27 -5.05
N SER A 103 -34.56 -31.73 -6.22
CA SER A 103 -35.98 -31.73 -6.60
C SER A 103 -36.62 -33.06 -6.18
N THR A 104 -37.46 -33.05 -5.14
CA THR A 104 -38.20 -34.25 -4.69
C THR A 104 -39.25 -34.73 -5.70
N GLU A 105 -39.70 -33.85 -6.60
CA GLU A 105 -40.50 -34.22 -7.75
C GLU A 105 -39.60 -34.29 -9.00
N PRO A 106 -39.49 -35.46 -9.66
CA PRO A 106 -38.81 -35.55 -10.95
C PRO A 106 -39.62 -34.75 -11.97
N SER A 107 -39.28 -33.47 -12.14
CA SER A 107 -39.94 -32.56 -13.08
C SER A 107 -39.58 -32.94 -14.52
N ARG A 108 -40.12 -34.07 -15.00
CA ARG A 108 -39.90 -34.58 -16.36
C ARG A 108 -40.35 -33.63 -17.46
N ASN A 109 -41.02 -32.51 -17.13
CA ASN A 109 -41.59 -31.55 -18.08
C ASN A 109 -41.13 -30.09 -17.89
N SER A 110 -40.12 -29.79 -17.06
CA SER A 110 -39.61 -28.41 -16.96
C SER A 110 -38.61 -28.10 -18.09
N GLY A 111 -39.11 -27.95 -19.31
CA GLY A 111 -38.31 -27.50 -20.45
C GLY A 111 -37.59 -26.18 -20.13
N GLY A 112 -36.26 -26.19 -20.19
CA GLY A 112 -35.39 -25.04 -19.92
C GLY A 112 -33.95 -25.48 -19.72
N SER A 113 -33.00 -24.59 -20.02
CA SER A 113 -31.58 -24.89 -19.80
C SER A 113 -31.28 -25.05 -18.30
N PRO A 114 -30.22 -25.80 -17.91
CA PRO A 114 -29.80 -25.88 -16.50
C PRO A 114 -29.58 -24.51 -15.85
N ILE A 115 -29.09 -23.53 -16.63
CA ILE A 115 -28.92 -22.15 -16.20
C ILE A 115 -30.28 -21.53 -15.86
N GLU A 116 -31.26 -21.55 -16.77
CA GLU A 116 -32.61 -20.99 -16.51
C GLU A 116 -33.30 -21.63 -15.31
N ARG A 117 -33.10 -22.94 -15.10
CA ARG A 117 -33.59 -23.65 -13.91
C ARG A 117 -32.91 -23.13 -12.64
N LEU A 118 -31.59 -22.95 -12.66
CA LEU A 118 -30.85 -22.35 -11.56
C LEU A 118 -31.31 -20.92 -11.28
N ARG A 119 -31.48 -20.08 -12.32
CA ARG A 119 -31.96 -18.70 -12.18
C ARG A 119 -33.30 -18.66 -11.45
N ARG A 120 -34.27 -19.45 -11.91
CA ARG A 120 -35.60 -19.55 -11.26
C ARG A 120 -35.50 -20.03 -9.82
N TRP A 121 -34.60 -20.98 -9.54
CA TRP A 121 -34.39 -21.48 -8.19
C TRP A 121 -33.85 -20.38 -7.26
N CYS A 122 -32.78 -19.69 -7.66
CA CYS A 122 -32.15 -18.62 -6.89
C CYS A 122 -33.10 -17.45 -6.61
N LEU A 123 -34.06 -17.17 -7.49
CA LEU A 123 -35.10 -16.15 -7.27
C LEU A 123 -36.12 -16.53 -6.19
N THR A 124 -36.28 -17.81 -5.88
CA THR A 124 -37.26 -18.30 -4.90
C THR A 124 -36.64 -18.73 -3.58
N ARG A 125 -35.34 -19.03 -3.57
CA ARG A 125 -34.61 -19.57 -2.43
C ARG A 125 -33.20 -19.02 -2.38
N GLN A 126 -32.79 -18.60 -1.19
CA GLN A 126 -31.40 -18.24 -0.93
C GLN A 126 -30.51 -19.46 -1.20
N SER A 127 -29.57 -19.30 -2.12
CA SER A 127 -28.79 -20.39 -2.68
C SER A 127 -27.32 -20.00 -2.78
N VAL A 128 -26.41 -20.97 -2.74
CA VAL A 128 -24.97 -20.74 -2.97
C VAL A 128 -24.42 -21.82 -3.89
N LEU A 129 -23.60 -21.43 -4.87
CA LEU A 129 -22.80 -22.39 -5.65
C LEU A 129 -21.44 -22.59 -4.99
N ILE A 130 -21.01 -23.84 -4.81
CA ILE A 130 -19.72 -24.20 -4.26
C ILE A 130 -19.00 -25.08 -5.28
N PHE A 131 -17.97 -24.54 -5.92
CA PHE A 131 -17.12 -25.25 -6.86
C PHE A 131 -15.85 -25.71 -6.15
N GLU A 132 -15.58 -27.01 -6.20
CA GLU A 132 -14.36 -27.59 -5.64
C GLU A 132 -13.41 -28.08 -6.72
N ASP A 133 -12.11 -27.94 -6.42
CA ASP A 133 -11.00 -28.39 -7.26
C ASP A 133 -10.94 -27.65 -8.61
N ALA A 134 -11.20 -26.33 -8.62
CA ALA A 134 -11.27 -25.54 -9.85
C ALA A 134 -9.96 -25.43 -10.66
N HIS A 135 -8.80 -25.67 -10.04
CA HIS A 135 -7.51 -25.84 -10.72
C HIS A 135 -7.49 -26.94 -11.79
N LEU A 136 -8.48 -27.86 -11.78
CA LEU A 136 -8.65 -28.87 -12.82
C LEU A 136 -9.30 -28.33 -14.10
N LEU A 137 -9.83 -27.10 -14.08
CA LEU A 137 -10.32 -26.44 -15.28
C LEU A 137 -9.14 -26.11 -16.20
N SER A 138 -9.19 -26.61 -17.43
CA SER A 138 -8.18 -26.35 -18.45
C SER A 138 -8.82 -26.21 -19.84
N GLY A 139 -8.11 -25.56 -20.76
CA GLY A 139 -8.54 -25.42 -22.16
C GLY A 139 -9.95 -24.82 -22.31
N GLU A 140 -10.79 -25.49 -23.11
CA GLU A 140 -12.16 -25.04 -23.43
C GLU A 140 -13.09 -24.97 -22.20
N ALA A 141 -12.81 -25.76 -21.16
CA ALA A 141 -13.60 -25.78 -19.93
C ALA A 141 -13.55 -24.44 -19.17
N ILE A 142 -12.42 -23.73 -19.24
CA ILE A 142 -12.27 -22.39 -18.65
C ILE A 142 -13.22 -21.40 -19.35
N GLY A 143 -13.28 -21.44 -20.68
CA GLY A 143 -14.19 -20.61 -21.45
C GLY A 143 -15.66 -20.94 -21.21
N ALA A 144 -16.00 -22.23 -21.07
CA ALA A 144 -17.34 -22.66 -20.71
C ALA A 144 -17.74 -22.19 -19.30
N PHE A 145 -16.84 -22.30 -18.34
CA PHE A 145 -17.03 -21.79 -16.98
C PHE A 145 -17.25 -20.27 -16.96
N GLY A 146 -16.50 -19.52 -17.75
CA GLY A 146 -16.69 -18.07 -17.88
C GLY A 146 -18.04 -17.68 -18.46
N ARG A 147 -18.48 -18.36 -19.53
CA ARG A 147 -19.83 -18.15 -20.09
C ARG A 147 -20.93 -18.50 -19.09
N PHE A 148 -20.71 -19.53 -18.28
CA PHE A 148 -21.62 -19.92 -17.22
C PHE A 148 -21.75 -18.85 -16.13
N LEU A 149 -20.62 -18.30 -15.63
CA LEU A 149 -20.64 -17.21 -14.65
C LEU A 149 -21.29 -15.94 -15.22
N TYR A 150 -20.95 -15.60 -16.46
CA TYR A 150 -21.52 -14.44 -17.14
C TYR A 150 -23.05 -14.55 -17.31
N ALA A 151 -23.57 -15.75 -17.62
CA ALA A 151 -25.01 -15.97 -17.76
C ALA A 151 -25.80 -15.85 -16.44
N LEU A 152 -25.10 -15.83 -15.31
CA LEU A 152 -25.65 -15.69 -13.95
C LEU A 152 -25.30 -14.35 -13.30
N SER A 153 -24.63 -13.43 -14.02
CA SER A 153 -24.05 -12.22 -13.42
C SER A 153 -25.08 -11.28 -12.80
N ASP A 154 -26.31 -11.29 -13.32
CA ASP A 154 -27.43 -10.42 -12.96
C ASP A 154 -28.33 -11.01 -11.86
N ILE A 155 -27.81 -11.95 -11.07
CA ILE A 155 -28.54 -12.66 -10.02
C ILE A 155 -27.75 -12.58 -8.73
N PRO A 156 -28.37 -12.30 -7.58
CA PRO A 156 -27.70 -12.29 -6.28
C PRO A 156 -27.33 -13.70 -5.82
N LEU A 157 -26.33 -14.27 -6.48
CA LEU A 157 -25.86 -15.63 -6.30
C LEU A 157 -24.44 -15.63 -5.74
N PRO A 158 -24.25 -15.98 -4.46
CA PRO A 158 -22.94 -16.29 -3.92
C PRO A 158 -22.33 -17.50 -4.64
N VAL A 159 -21.09 -17.35 -5.09
CA VAL A 159 -20.26 -18.42 -5.66
C VAL A 159 -18.99 -18.55 -4.83
N LEU A 160 -18.73 -19.75 -4.32
CA LEU A 160 -17.47 -20.10 -3.66
C LEU A 160 -16.63 -20.95 -4.61
N LEU A 161 -15.42 -20.50 -4.92
CA LEU A 161 -14.51 -21.21 -5.81
C LEU A 161 -13.31 -21.71 -5.02
N LEU A 162 -13.31 -22.99 -4.65
CA LEU A 162 -12.27 -23.62 -3.87
C LEU A 162 -11.24 -24.27 -4.79
N THR A 163 -9.98 -23.87 -4.64
CA THR A 163 -8.95 -24.27 -5.60
C THR A 163 -7.55 -24.27 -4.98
N ARG A 164 -6.63 -24.94 -5.66
CA ARG A 164 -5.20 -24.67 -5.48
C ARG A 164 -4.87 -23.30 -6.09
N PRO A 165 -3.69 -22.71 -5.84
CA PRO A 165 -3.28 -21.49 -6.55
C PRO A 165 -3.60 -21.61 -8.04
N VAL A 166 -4.43 -20.68 -8.53
CA VAL A 166 -5.02 -20.74 -9.88
C VAL A 166 -4.05 -20.18 -10.91
N SER A 167 -4.07 -20.72 -12.11
CA SER A 167 -3.38 -20.10 -13.24
C SER A 167 -4.04 -18.77 -13.60
N ASP A 168 -3.25 -17.88 -14.21
CA ASP A 168 -3.70 -16.57 -14.68
C ASP A 168 -4.92 -16.66 -15.61
N THR A 169 -5.02 -17.75 -16.38
CA THR A 169 -6.14 -17.98 -17.31
C THR A 169 -7.47 -18.15 -16.59
N VAL A 170 -7.51 -18.92 -15.50
CA VAL A 170 -8.73 -19.06 -14.68
C VAL A 170 -9.03 -17.75 -13.95
N ARG A 171 -7.98 -17.08 -13.44
CA ARG A 171 -8.11 -15.79 -12.76
C ARG A 171 -8.78 -14.73 -13.64
N GLY A 172 -8.35 -14.63 -14.91
CA GLY A 172 -8.94 -13.70 -15.87
C GLY A 172 -10.44 -13.90 -16.12
N VAL A 173 -10.94 -15.14 -16.02
CA VAL A 173 -12.37 -15.45 -16.18
C VAL A 173 -13.20 -15.08 -14.96
N ILE A 174 -12.64 -15.22 -13.76
CA ILE A 174 -13.38 -15.00 -12.50
C ILE A 174 -13.30 -13.56 -12.01
N GLU A 175 -12.27 -12.80 -12.43
CA GLU A 175 -11.99 -11.45 -11.95
C GLU A 175 -13.19 -10.49 -12.04
N PRO A 176 -13.98 -10.44 -13.12
CA PRO A 176 -15.14 -9.55 -13.21
C PRO A 176 -16.21 -9.80 -12.13
N HIS A 177 -16.25 -11.01 -11.59
CA HIS A 177 -17.22 -11.46 -10.61
C HIS A 177 -16.64 -11.56 -9.19
N ARG A 178 -15.32 -11.41 -9.05
CA ARG A 178 -14.62 -11.59 -7.78
C ARG A 178 -14.91 -10.44 -6.82
N ARG A 179 -15.34 -10.79 -5.62
CA ARG A 179 -15.67 -9.84 -4.54
C ARG A 179 -14.84 -10.07 -3.28
N SER A 180 -14.28 -11.27 -3.13
CA SER A 180 -13.43 -11.68 -2.00
C SER A 180 -12.43 -12.75 -2.47
N GLU A 181 -11.25 -12.77 -1.85
CA GLU A 181 -10.23 -13.80 -2.01
C GLU A 181 -9.72 -14.17 -0.62
N ILE A 182 -9.66 -15.46 -0.32
CA ILE A 182 -9.21 -15.99 0.97
C ILE A 182 -8.16 -17.07 0.71
N GLU A 183 -6.96 -16.86 1.22
CA GLU A 183 -5.89 -17.86 1.19
C GLU A 183 -5.91 -18.70 2.48
N MET A 184 -6.18 -20.00 2.34
CA MET A 184 -6.10 -20.93 3.45
C MET A 184 -4.65 -21.34 3.71
N GLN A 185 -4.14 -20.90 4.86
CA GLN A 185 -2.82 -21.31 5.38
C GLN A 185 -2.88 -22.64 6.14
N GLY A 186 -1.72 -23.21 6.50
CA GLY A 186 -1.60 -24.35 7.42
C GLY A 186 -2.18 -24.05 8.80
N LEU A 187 -2.44 -25.08 9.61
CA LEU A 187 -2.80 -24.88 11.00
C LEU A 187 -1.61 -24.31 11.77
N ASN A 188 -1.83 -23.24 12.52
CA ASN A 188 -0.80 -22.62 13.35
C ASN A 188 -0.55 -23.41 14.65
N ARG A 189 0.39 -22.93 15.46
CA ARG A 189 0.79 -23.54 16.73
C ARG A 189 -0.40 -23.79 17.68
N ASP A 190 -1.24 -22.77 17.88
CA ASP A 190 -2.36 -22.83 18.81
C ASP A 190 -3.47 -23.76 18.29
N GLU A 191 -3.69 -23.76 16.98
CA GLU A 191 -4.68 -24.62 16.32
C GLU A 191 -4.26 -26.09 16.36
N ILE A 192 -2.97 -26.40 16.19
CA ILE A 192 -2.43 -27.76 16.36
C ILE A 192 -2.58 -28.21 17.82
N ALA A 193 -2.26 -27.34 18.77
CA ALA A 193 -2.41 -27.63 20.19
C ALA A 193 -3.88 -27.89 20.56
N LEU A 194 -4.79 -27.09 20.01
CA LEU A 194 -6.23 -27.25 20.18
C LEU A 194 -6.73 -28.56 19.55
N LEU A 195 -6.28 -28.87 18.34
CA LEU A 195 -6.62 -30.10 17.63
C LEU A 195 -6.13 -31.33 18.39
N TRP A 196 -4.90 -31.29 18.91
CA TRP A 196 -4.37 -32.34 19.79
C TRP A 196 -5.27 -32.54 21.02
N ASN A 197 -5.61 -31.45 21.72
CA ASN A 197 -6.45 -31.53 22.91
C ASN A 197 -7.86 -32.07 22.60
N GLN A 198 -8.44 -31.71 21.45
CA GLN A 198 -9.72 -32.24 21.00
C GLN A 198 -9.68 -33.76 20.71
N LEU A 199 -8.55 -34.27 20.22
CA LEU A 199 -8.40 -35.70 19.87
C LEU A 199 -8.01 -36.57 21.07
N PHE A 200 -7.17 -36.07 21.97
CA PHE A 200 -6.56 -36.90 23.03
C PHE A 200 -6.92 -36.45 24.46
N ASP A 201 -7.73 -35.39 24.64
CA ASP A 201 -8.11 -34.81 25.94
C ASP A 201 -6.89 -34.56 26.87
N THR A 202 -5.76 -34.19 26.26
CA THR A 202 -4.49 -33.92 26.93
C THR A 202 -3.85 -32.67 26.36
N LYS A 203 -3.15 -31.91 27.20
CA LYS A 203 -2.34 -30.78 26.73
C LYS A 203 -1.02 -31.32 26.16
N ILE A 204 -0.72 -30.96 24.92
CA ILE A 204 0.58 -31.23 24.29
C ILE A 204 1.62 -30.23 24.78
N ALA A 205 2.87 -30.67 24.94
CA ALA A 205 3.98 -29.81 25.28
C ALA A 205 4.31 -28.87 24.11
N GLU A 206 4.69 -27.64 24.43
CA GLU A 206 4.97 -26.58 23.47
C GLU A 206 6.06 -26.93 22.44
N GLU A 207 7.04 -27.73 22.85
CA GLU A 207 8.13 -28.23 21.99
C GLU A 207 7.64 -29.29 21.00
N ASP A 208 6.66 -30.11 21.40
CA ASP A 208 6.10 -31.16 20.55
C ASP A 208 5.17 -30.58 19.48
N VAL A 209 4.44 -29.51 19.82
CA VAL A 209 3.68 -28.73 18.82
C VAL A 209 4.63 -28.18 17.75
N GLU A 210 5.79 -27.66 18.15
CA GLU A 210 6.78 -27.13 17.22
C GLU A 210 7.34 -28.22 16.31
N ILE A 211 7.62 -29.41 16.85
CA ILE A 211 8.04 -30.58 16.05
C ILE A 211 6.94 -30.99 15.05
N ILE A 212 5.68 -31.03 15.48
CA ILE A 212 4.54 -31.36 14.60
C ILE A 212 4.38 -30.30 13.51
N LEU A 213 4.41 -29.02 13.89
CA LEU A 213 4.26 -27.89 12.98
C LEU A 213 5.38 -27.89 11.92
N THR A 214 6.64 -28.01 12.34
CA THR A 214 7.80 -28.07 11.44
C THR A 214 7.77 -29.29 10.52
N THR A 215 7.35 -30.46 11.03
CA THR A 215 7.29 -31.70 10.24
C THR A 215 6.14 -31.71 9.23
N THR A 216 5.02 -31.05 9.55
CA THR A 216 3.79 -31.11 8.74
C THR A 216 3.47 -29.83 7.98
N ALA A 217 4.20 -28.74 8.25
CA ALA A 217 3.85 -27.37 7.86
C ALA A 217 2.40 -26.99 8.23
N GLY A 218 1.87 -27.58 9.31
CA GLY A 218 0.48 -27.41 9.71
C GLY A 218 -0.55 -28.01 8.75
N ASN A 219 -0.14 -28.81 7.75
CA ASN A 219 -1.06 -29.39 6.77
C ASN A 219 -1.98 -30.44 7.43
N PRO A 220 -3.31 -30.23 7.48
CA PRO A 220 -4.26 -31.17 8.09
C PRO A 220 -4.19 -32.60 7.56
N LEU A 221 -3.82 -32.79 6.29
CA LEU A 221 -3.67 -34.14 5.73
C LEU A 221 -2.50 -34.89 6.36
N ALA A 222 -1.36 -34.22 6.52
CA ALA A 222 -0.17 -34.77 7.18
C ALA A 222 -0.40 -34.98 8.68
N LEU A 223 -1.01 -33.99 9.33
CA LEU A 223 -1.45 -34.07 10.70
C LEU A 223 -2.35 -35.28 10.93
N ARG A 224 -3.34 -35.50 10.05
CA ARG A 224 -4.25 -36.65 10.14
C ARG A 224 -3.49 -37.98 10.17
N SER A 225 -2.53 -38.17 9.26
CA SER A 225 -1.74 -39.40 9.20
C SER A 225 -0.90 -39.58 10.48
N GLY A 226 -0.25 -38.53 10.95
CA GLY A 226 0.53 -38.57 12.19
C GLY A 226 -0.32 -38.83 13.45
N PHE A 227 -1.47 -38.16 13.56
CA PHE A 227 -2.42 -38.37 14.66
C PHE A 227 -2.99 -39.79 14.66
N ARG A 228 -3.31 -40.34 13.49
CA ARG A 228 -3.82 -41.70 13.39
C ARG A 228 -2.77 -42.73 13.84
N LEU A 229 -1.53 -42.62 13.37
CA LEU A 229 -0.43 -43.49 13.79
C LEU A 229 -0.16 -43.36 15.30
N THR A 230 -0.28 -42.14 15.85
CA THR A 230 -0.17 -41.89 17.29
C THR A 230 -1.29 -42.62 18.05
N ALA A 231 -2.54 -42.47 17.61
CA ALA A 231 -3.69 -43.12 18.24
C ALA A 231 -3.62 -44.66 18.17
N GLU A 232 -3.24 -45.23 17.03
CA GLU A 232 -3.05 -46.68 16.86
C GLU A 232 -1.93 -47.20 17.79
N GLY A 233 -0.83 -46.44 17.93
CA GLY A 233 0.26 -46.74 18.85
C GLY A 233 -0.17 -46.74 20.32
N MET A 234 -0.99 -45.77 20.74
CA MET A 234 -1.55 -45.70 22.10
C MET A 234 -2.45 -46.90 22.39
N MET A 235 -3.32 -47.26 21.43
CA MET A 235 -4.22 -48.40 21.57
C MET A 235 -3.46 -49.72 21.69
N ALA A 236 -2.39 -49.90 20.90
CA ALA A 236 -1.56 -51.10 20.95
C ALA A 236 -0.86 -51.30 22.30
N LYS A 237 -0.50 -50.20 23.00
CA LYS A 237 0.14 -50.25 24.32
C LYS A 237 -0.83 -50.48 25.48
N GLY A 238 -2.15 -50.44 25.26
CA GLY A 238 -3.15 -50.54 26.32
C GLY A 238 -3.12 -49.39 27.33
N GLU A 239 -2.38 -48.32 27.03
CA GLU A 239 -2.29 -47.11 27.83
C GLU A 239 -3.53 -46.27 27.53
N GLY A 240 -4.57 -46.42 28.35
CA GLY A 240 -5.82 -45.66 28.26
C GLY A 240 -5.64 -44.16 28.51
N GLY A 241 -5.03 -43.46 27.55
CA GLY A 241 -4.90 -42.00 27.51
C GLY A 241 -3.80 -41.39 28.40
N LYS A 242 -2.99 -42.21 29.10
CA LYS A 242 -1.97 -41.69 30.04
C LYS A 242 -0.62 -41.45 29.35
N GLY A 243 -0.52 -40.30 28.67
CA GLY A 243 0.73 -39.68 28.22
C GLY A 243 1.32 -40.32 26.95
N VAL A 244 1.33 -39.57 25.85
CA VAL A 244 2.08 -39.96 24.65
C VAL A 244 3.56 -39.71 24.91
N GLU A 245 4.39 -40.76 24.87
CA GLU A 245 5.85 -40.58 24.91
C GLU A 245 6.31 -39.74 23.68
N ARG A 246 7.07 -38.67 23.93
CA ARG A 246 7.57 -37.71 22.93
C ARG A 246 8.13 -38.37 21.66
N ASN A 247 8.98 -39.38 21.83
CA ASN A 247 9.63 -40.09 20.72
C ASN A 247 8.63 -40.81 19.80
N ILE A 248 7.46 -41.22 20.32
CA ILE A 248 6.42 -41.90 19.54
C ILE A 248 5.70 -40.89 18.66
N ALA A 249 5.35 -39.72 19.19
CA ALA A 249 4.70 -38.66 18.43
C ALA A 249 5.60 -38.21 17.28
N GLU A 250 6.84 -37.79 17.55
CA GLU A 250 7.78 -37.35 16.50
C GLU A 250 7.97 -38.41 15.41
N GLY A 251 8.22 -39.67 15.81
CA GLY A 251 8.35 -40.77 14.86
C GLY A 251 7.07 -41.06 14.06
N ALA A 252 5.89 -40.89 14.66
CA ALA A 252 4.61 -41.05 14.00
C ALA A 252 4.34 -39.94 12.97
N PHE A 253 4.60 -38.67 13.29
CA PHE A 253 4.40 -37.56 12.36
C PHE A 253 5.40 -37.58 11.21
N ARG A 254 6.69 -37.86 11.45
CA ARG A 254 7.68 -38.03 10.37
C ARG A 254 7.31 -39.18 9.45
N ARG A 255 6.93 -40.35 9.99
CA ARG A 255 6.45 -41.48 9.17
C ARG A 255 5.15 -41.14 8.44
N GLY A 256 4.22 -40.44 9.08
CA GLY A 256 2.94 -40.05 8.48
C GLY A 256 3.11 -39.09 7.30
N ALA A 257 3.93 -38.06 7.46
CA ALA A 257 4.31 -37.14 6.39
C ALA A 257 5.08 -37.86 5.27
N GLY A 258 6.05 -38.71 5.65
CA GLY A 258 6.83 -39.54 4.73
C GLY A 258 5.96 -40.46 3.87
N LEU A 259 5.01 -41.19 4.47
CA LEU A 259 4.10 -42.09 3.75
C LEU A 259 3.17 -41.35 2.78
N LEU A 260 2.72 -40.15 3.14
CA LEU A 260 1.91 -39.33 2.25
C LEU A 260 2.72 -38.83 1.06
N ALA A 261 3.92 -38.31 1.29
CA ALA A 261 4.81 -37.86 0.23
C ALA A 261 5.22 -39.04 -0.68
N GLU A 262 5.59 -40.19 -0.11
CA GLU A 262 5.86 -41.44 -0.85
C GLU A 262 4.66 -41.84 -1.70
N GLY A 263 3.44 -41.77 -1.17
CA GLY A 263 2.21 -42.02 -1.94
C GLY A 263 2.01 -41.04 -3.09
N LEU A 264 2.37 -39.77 -2.91
CA LEU A 264 2.31 -38.74 -3.95
C LEU A 264 3.37 -38.95 -5.05
N ILE A 265 4.54 -39.50 -4.72
CA ILE A 265 5.62 -39.77 -5.70
C ILE A 265 5.66 -41.22 -6.20
N ALA A 266 4.79 -42.11 -5.71
CA ALA A 266 4.81 -43.55 -6.02
C ALA A 266 4.64 -43.87 -7.52
N HIS A 267 4.08 -42.94 -8.28
CA HIS A 267 3.84 -43.06 -9.72
C HIS A 267 5.03 -42.57 -10.59
N LEU A 268 6.11 -42.12 -9.96
CA LEU A 268 7.35 -41.73 -10.63
C LEU A 268 8.20 -42.98 -10.95
N SER A 269 8.77 -43.01 -12.15
CA SER A 269 9.82 -43.96 -12.51
C SER A 269 11.10 -43.69 -11.70
N ALA A 270 12.02 -44.65 -11.69
CA ALA A 270 13.31 -44.48 -11.01
C ALA A 270 14.17 -43.34 -11.58
N ALA A 271 14.01 -42.98 -12.86
CA ALA A 271 14.68 -41.83 -13.46
C ALA A 271 14.05 -40.52 -13.00
N GLU A 272 12.72 -40.40 -13.10
CA GLU A 272 11.98 -39.20 -12.67
C GLU A 272 12.13 -38.94 -11.17
N ARG A 273 12.07 -39.98 -10.33
CA ARG A 273 12.30 -39.86 -8.87
C ARG A 273 13.71 -39.33 -8.58
N ARG A 274 14.75 -39.92 -9.20
CA ARG A 274 16.13 -39.43 -9.05
C ARG A 274 16.30 -38.00 -9.55
N GLY A 275 15.64 -37.64 -10.65
CA GLY A 275 15.64 -36.26 -11.13
C GLY A 275 14.97 -35.30 -10.14
N ALA A 276 13.82 -35.67 -9.57
CA ALA A 276 13.16 -34.86 -8.55
C ALA A 276 14.00 -34.72 -7.26
N GLU A 277 14.62 -35.82 -6.80
CA GLU A 277 15.60 -35.84 -5.71
C GLU A 277 16.82 -34.94 -6.01
N THR A 278 17.30 -34.95 -7.26
CA THR A 278 18.41 -34.10 -7.73
C THR A 278 18.04 -32.62 -7.71
N LEU A 279 16.80 -32.26 -8.03
CA LEU A 279 16.34 -30.87 -8.05
C LEU A 279 16.00 -30.32 -6.66
N ALA A 280 15.58 -31.17 -5.71
CA ALA A 280 15.14 -30.74 -4.39
C ALA A 280 16.15 -29.82 -3.63
N PRO A 281 17.48 -30.04 -3.69
CA PRO A 281 18.45 -29.12 -3.11
C PRO A 281 18.38 -27.67 -3.60
N LEU A 282 17.85 -27.41 -4.80
CA LEU A 282 17.68 -26.06 -5.34
C LEU A 282 16.66 -25.21 -4.55
N GLY A 283 15.78 -25.88 -3.79
CA GLY A 283 14.71 -25.27 -3.00
C GLY A 283 13.32 -25.63 -3.50
N GLU A 284 12.29 -25.10 -2.82
CA GLU A 284 10.90 -25.29 -3.22
C GLU A 284 10.57 -24.62 -4.56
N VAL A 285 11.27 -23.53 -4.87
CA VAL A 285 11.18 -22.79 -6.13
C VAL A 285 12.60 -22.66 -6.70
N PHE A 286 12.74 -22.78 -8.02
CA PHE A 286 14.03 -22.73 -8.71
C PHE A 286 13.90 -22.34 -10.20
N ASP A 287 14.99 -21.87 -10.79
CA ASP A 287 15.09 -21.47 -12.20
C ASP A 287 15.17 -22.69 -13.14
N VAL A 288 14.48 -22.62 -14.29
CA VAL A 288 14.48 -23.71 -15.29
C VAL A 288 15.88 -23.96 -15.87
N PRO A 289 16.64 -22.95 -16.34
CA PRO A 289 18.04 -23.12 -16.74
C PRO A 289 18.93 -23.79 -15.69
N THR A 290 18.80 -23.41 -14.42
CA THR A 290 19.55 -24.03 -13.30
C THR A 290 19.21 -25.51 -13.16
N ALA A 291 17.92 -25.83 -13.18
CA ALA A 291 17.44 -27.20 -13.09
C ALA A 291 17.94 -28.08 -14.24
N ARG A 292 17.90 -27.56 -15.48
CA ARG A 292 18.44 -28.26 -16.67
C ARG A 292 19.94 -28.50 -16.56
N SER A 293 20.67 -27.51 -16.04
CA SER A 293 22.13 -27.60 -15.85
C SER A 293 22.53 -28.65 -14.81
N LEU A 294 21.66 -28.90 -13.83
CA LEU A 294 21.86 -29.92 -12.80
C LEU A 294 21.47 -31.33 -13.30
N LEU A 295 20.42 -31.44 -14.13
CA LEU A 295 19.95 -32.73 -14.66
C LEU A 295 20.77 -33.32 -15.82
N ARG A 296 21.75 -32.57 -16.37
CA ARG A 296 22.75 -32.87 -17.44
C ARG A 296 22.45 -33.99 -18.45
N ASP A 297 22.21 -35.19 -17.97
CA ASP A 297 21.98 -36.41 -18.74
C ASP A 297 20.54 -36.54 -19.28
N ASP A 298 19.54 -35.93 -18.63
CA ASP A 298 18.13 -36.03 -19.06
C ASP A 298 17.28 -34.79 -18.70
N PRO A 299 17.31 -33.73 -19.53
CA PRO A 299 16.52 -32.52 -19.30
C PRO A 299 15.01 -32.70 -19.52
N GLU A 300 14.56 -33.77 -20.19
CA GLU A 300 13.13 -34.04 -20.44
C GLU A 300 12.38 -34.40 -19.15
N ILE A 301 13.10 -34.86 -18.12
CA ILE A 301 12.54 -35.14 -16.79
C ILE A 301 11.77 -33.93 -16.23
N LEU A 302 12.18 -32.70 -16.51
CA LEU A 302 11.45 -31.51 -16.04
C LEU A 302 10.02 -31.45 -16.57
N ASP A 303 9.85 -31.71 -17.86
CA ASP A 303 8.54 -31.66 -18.49
C ASP A 303 7.68 -32.86 -18.04
N GLN A 304 8.30 -34.02 -17.79
CA GLN A 304 7.64 -35.19 -17.20
C GLN A 304 7.15 -34.91 -15.77
N LEU A 305 7.98 -34.31 -14.92
CA LEU A 305 7.63 -33.95 -13.54
C LEU A 305 6.56 -32.86 -13.49
N ARG A 306 6.57 -31.89 -14.43
CA ARG A 306 5.49 -30.90 -14.59
C ARG A 306 4.19 -31.57 -15.02
N PHE A 307 4.23 -32.43 -16.03
CA PHE A 307 3.08 -33.18 -16.52
C PHE A 307 2.44 -34.04 -15.44
N LYS A 308 3.26 -34.70 -14.61
CA LYS A 308 2.82 -35.52 -13.47
C LYS A 308 2.40 -34.71 -12.24
N GLY A 309 2.47 -33.38 -12.29
CA GLY A 309 2.07 -32.50 -11.20
C GLY A 309 2.98 -32.59 -9.97
N ILE A 310 4.25 -32.97 -10.14
CA ILE A 310 5.28 -32.86 -9.10
C ILE A 310 5.85 -31.44 -9.07
N LEU A 311 6.00 -30.84 -10.25
CA LEU A 311 6.40 -29.44 -10.43
C LEU A 311 5.23 -28.63 -10.99
N ARG A 312 5.22 -27.33 -10.69
CA ARG A 312 4.31 -26.34 -11.27
C ARG A 312 5.08 -25.12 -11.73
N ASP A 313 4.50 -24.41 -12.68
CA ASP A 313 4.97 -23.06 -13.02
C ASP A 313 4.60 -22.12 -11.87
N VAL A 314 5.55 -21.28 -11.48
CA VAL A 314 5.33 -20.21 -10.50
C VAL A 314 4.97 -18.95 -11.28
N GLY A 315 3.88 -18.29 -10.90
CA GLY A 315 3.33 -17.16 -11.64
C GLY A 315 4.33 -16.01 -11.80
N TYR A 316 4.19 -15.25 -12.87
CA TYR A 316 5.04 -14.07 -13.10
C TYR A 316 4.87 -13.07 -11.94
N GLY A 317 5.97 -12.82 -11.22
CA GLY A 317 6.00 -11.87 -10.10
C GLY A 317 5.65 -12.44 -8.73
N GLU A 318 5.38 -13.74 -8.60
CA GLU A 318 5.08 -14.36 -7.30
C GLU A 318 6.33 -14.52 -6.41
N VAL A 319 7.52 -14.68 -7.02
CA VAL A 319 8.76 -14.93 -6.29
C VAL A 319 9.92 -14.16 -6.91
N HIS A 320 10.67 -13.43 -6.09
CA HIS A 320 11.88 -12.73 -6.49
C HIS A 320 13.11 -13.65 -6.38
N SER A 321 14.02 -13.55 -7.35
CA SER A 321 15.32 -14.19 -7.22
C SER A 321 16.13 -13.50 -6.12
N LEU A 322 16.88 -14.29 -5.35
CA LEU A 322 17.83 -13.83 -4.35
C LEU A 322 19.13 -13.28 -4.98
N THR A 323 19.45 -13.65 -6.23
CA THR A 323 20.71 -13.29 -6.90
C THR A 323 20.58 -12.27 -8.05
N GLU A 324 19.42 -12.14 -8.69
CA GLU A 324 19.19 -11.20 -9.82
C GLU A 324 18.11 -10.15 -9.50
N ASP A 325 18.34 -8.89 -9.93
CA ASP A 325 17.49 -7.74 -9.55
C ASP A 325 16.22 -7.52 -10.42
N ALA A 326 16.04 -8.12 -11.60
CA ALA A 326 14.85 -7.82 -12.42
C ALA A 326 14.54 -8.78 -13.59
N GLY A 327 15.18 -9.95 -13.65
CA GLY A 327 14.93 -10.89 -14.74
C GLY A 327 13.63 -11.66 -14.54
N HIS A 328 12.58 -11.35 -15.29
CA HIS A 328 11.35 -12.16 -15.36
C HIS A 328 11.64 -13.50 -16.05
N ARG A 329 12.23 -14.46 -15.34
CA ARG A 329 12.43 -15.83 -15.82
C ARG A 329 11.33 -16.75 -15.32
N LEU A 330 11.07 -17.78 -16.13
CA LEU A 330 10.16 -18.87 -15.77
C LEU A 330 10.77 -19.67 -14.61
N ALA A 331 10.16 -19.57 -13.44
CA ALA A 331 10.52 -20.39 -12.29
C ALA A 331 9.57 -21.60 -12.19
N LEU A 332 10.12 -22.73 -11.75
CA LEU A 332 9.34 -23.89 -11.35
C LEU A 332 9.35 -24.01 -9.85
N GLY A 333 8.29 -24.56 -9.29
CA GLY A 333 8.25 -24.94 -7.89
C GLY A 333 7.67 -26.34 -7.69
N PHE A 334 8.04 -26.99 -6.60
CA PHE A 334 7.37 -28.21 -6.17
C PHE A 334 5.90 -27.91 -5.88
N THR A 335 5.02 -28.83 -6.27
CA THR A 335 3.58 -28.67 -6.00
C THR A 335 3.23 -28.80 -4.52
N HIS A 336 4.16 -29.30 -3.70
CA HIS A 336 3.98 -29.44 -2.27
C HIS A 336 5.32 -29.41 -1.51
N THR A 337 5.37 -28.62 -0.43
CA THR A 337 6.49 -28.59 0.52
C THR A 337 6.80 -29.97 1.12
N LEU A 338 5.80 -30.85 1.34
CA LEU A 338 6.03 -32.22 1.83
C LEU A 338 6.75 -33.10 0.80
N ILE A 339 6.40 -32.97 -0.48
CA ILE A 339 7.11 -33.68 -1.57
C ILE A 339 8.56 -33.19 -1.62
N HIS A 340 8.76 -31.87 -1.61
CA HIS A 340 10.09 -31.27 -1.59
C HIS A 340 10.91 -31.77 -0.40
N GLY A 341 10.37 -31.72 0.82
CA GLY A 341 11.06 -32.17 2.03
C GLY A 341 11.50 -33.64 1.98
N VAL A 342 10.62 -34.55 1.55
CA VAL A 342 10.96 -35.98 1.45
C VAL A 342 11.98 -36.26 0.35
N LEU A 343 11.87 -35.60 -0.80
CA LEU A 343 12.88 -35.71 -1.87
C LEU A 343 14.23 -35.13 -1.44
N LEU A 344 14.21 -34.06 -0.63
CA LEU A 344 15.40 -33.44 -0.09
C LEU A 344 16.10 -34.34 0.94
N GLU A 345 15.36 -35.00 1.82
CA GLU A 345 15.89 -35.96 2.79
C GLU A 345 16.48 -37.22 2.12
N ALA A 346 15.90 -37.64 0.99
CA ALA A 346 16.35 -38.81 0.25
C ALA A 346 17.67 -38.58 -0.50
N ASN A 347 17.99 -37.33 -0.85
CA ASN A 347 19.18 -37.01 -1.63
C ASN A 347 20.37 -36.62 -0.75
N ARG A 348 21.53 -37.27 -0.98
CA ARG A 348 22.80 -36.78 -0.45
C ARG A 348 23.35 -35.75 -1.41
N ILE A 349 23.45 -34.52 -0.94
CA ILE A 349 23.94 -33.41 -1.74
C ILE A 349 25.41 -33.62 -2.02
N ASP A 350 25.75 -33.49 -3.29
CA ASP A 350 27.13 -33.44 -3.75
C ASP A 350 27.51 -31.96 -3.94
N PRO A 351 28.27 -31.37 -3.00
CA PRO A 351 28.66 -29.97 -3.14
C PRO A 351 29.50 -29.71 -4.38
N ALA A 352 30.18 -30.73 -4.93
CA ALA A 352 30.94 -30.61 -6.17
C ALA A 352 30.02 -30.36 -7.39
N GLN A 353 28.72 -30.66 -7.30
CA GLN A 353 27.73 -30.33 -8.32
C GLN A 353 27.11 -28.94 -8.11
N LEU A 354 26.88 -28.55 -6.84
CA LEU A 354 26.27 -27.26 -6.51
C LEU A 354 27.23 -26.07 -6.70
N ILE A 355 28.50 -26.19 -6.29
CA ILE A 355 29.46 -25.08 -6.37
C ILE A 355 29.62 -24.54 -7.81
N PRO A 356 29.80 -25.40 -8.84
CA PRO A 356 29.88 -24.92 -10.23
C PRO A 356 28.59 -24.24 -10.71
N LEU A 357 27.42 -24.68 -10.27
CA LEU A 357 26.15 -24.04 -10.63
C LEU A 357 26.03 -22.65 -10.03
N LEU A 358 26.42 -22.50 -8.77
CA LEU A 358 26.38 -21.22 -8.07
C LEU A 358 27.38 -20.20 -8.66
N LYS A 359 28.48 -20.67 -9.27
CA LYS A 359 29.43 -19.82 -10.00
C LYS A 359 28.85 -19.20 -11.27
N LEU A 360 27.83 -19.81 -11.88
CA LEU A 360 27.25 -19.33 -13.14
C LEU A 360 26.33 -18.10 -12.97
N ASP A 361 26.31 -17.48 -11.79
CA ASP A 361 25.43 -16.35 -11.40
C ASP A 361 23.95 -16.64 -11.74
N VAL A 362 23.56 -17.91 -11.59
CA VAL A 362 22.19 -18.32 -11.87
C VAL A 362 21.21 -17.77 -10.83
N PRO A 363 19.95 -17.51 -11.22
CA PRO A 363 18.91 -17.12 -10.28
C PRO A 363 18.71 -18.19 -9.21
N LEU A 364 18.93 -17.83 -7.95
CA LEU A 364 18.49 -18.62 -6.81
C LEU A 364 17.18 -18.07 -6.29
N TYR A 365 16.27 -18.95 -5.86
CA TYR A 365 14.98 -18.58 -5.29
C TYR A 365 14.85 -19.04 -3.83
N ALA A 366 15.81 -19.82 -3.32
CA ALA A 366 15.83 -20.30 -1.96
C ALA A 366 17.26 -20.31 -1.39
N PHE A 367 17.38 -20.18 -0.06
CA PHE A 367 18.64 -20.35 0.67
C PHE A 367 18.98 -21.82 0.95
N THR A 368 18.07 -22.75 0.62
CA THR A 368 18.21 -24.19 0.86
C THR A 368 19.54 -24.76 0.37
N PRO A 369 20.01 -24.48 -0.88
CA PRO A 369 21.31 -24.99 -1.34
C PRO A 369 22.46 -24.63 -0.39
N LEU A 370 22.43 -23.42 0.16
CA LEU A 370 23.48 -22.89 1.02
C LEU A 370 23.42 -23.51 2.41
N ARG A 371 22.22 -23.64 2.98
CA ARG A 371 22.01 -24.30 4.28
C ARG A 371 22.52 -25.73 4.27
N LEU A 372 22.27 -26.42 3.17
CA LEU A 372 22.65 -27.82 3.03
C LEU A 372 24.16 -28.02 2.89
N MET A 373 24.90 -27.02 2.42
CA MET A 373 26.37 -27.08 2.30
C MET A 373 27.11 -26.88 3.63
N ARG A 374 26.40 -26.49 4.71
CA ARG A 374 27.02 -26.31 6.03
C ARG A 374 27.57 -27.62 6.56
N GLY A 375 28.83 -27.62 6.99
CA GLY A 375 29.52 -28.77 7.55
C GLY A 375 29.88 -29.87 6.57
N ILE A 376 29.64 -29.67 5.26
CA ILE A 376 29.94 -30.66 4.21
C ILE A 376 30.80 -30.10 3.09
N LEU A 377 31.51 -28.99 3.30
CA LEU A 377 32.37 -28.42 2.26
C LEU A 377 33.42 -29.46 1.80
N PRO A 378 33.48 -29.75 0.49
CA PRO A 378 34.27 -30.87 -0.02
C PRO A 378 35.76 -30.56 0.00
N ILE A 379 36.54 -31.52 0.47
CA ILE A 379 37.99 -31.53 0.30
C ILE A 379 38.26 -31.83 -1.19
N GLY A 380 38.90 -30.89 -1.90
CA GLY A 380 39.33 -31.10 -3.29
C GLY A 380 38.65 -30.23 -4.35
N VAL A 381 37.76 -29.30 -3.97
CA VAL A 381 37.31 -28.25 -4.91
C VAL A 381 38.43 -27.22 -5.09
N ALA A 382 38.62 -26.75 -6.32
CA ALA A 382 39.68 -25.80 -6.63
C ALA A 382 39.52 -24.51 -5.79
N PRO A 383 40.62 -23.94 -5.25
CA PRO A 383 40.56 -22.73 -4.44
C PRO A 383 39.81 -21.55 -5.10
N ALA A 384 39.97 -21.39 -6.43
CA ALA A 384 39.28 -20.36 -7.19
C ALA A 384 37.74 -20.55 -7.22
N ASP A 385 37.26 -21.79 -7.21
CA ASP A 385 35.82 -22.10 -7.20
C ASP A 385 35.23 -21.93 -5.80
N LEU A 386 35.97 -22.32 -4.74
CA LEU A 386 35.59 -22.01 -3.35
C LEU A 386 35.50 -20.49 -3.12
N TYR A 387 36.45 -19.72 -3.64
CA TYR A 387 36.44 -18.26 -3.53
C TYR A 387 35.24 -17.64 -4.26
N ALA A 388 34.98 -18.05 -5.51
CA ALA A 388 33.81 -17.59 -6.26
C ALA A 388 32.50 -17.93 -5.54
N PHE A 389 32.41 -19.14 -4.96
CA PHE A 389 31.28 -19.55 -4.14
C PHE A 389 31.14 -18.68 -2.89
N GLY A 390 32.23 -18.41 -2.17
CA GLY A 390 32.25 -17.49 -1.03
C GLY A 390 31.69 -16.11 -1.37
N ARG A 391 32.00 -15.57 -2.55
CA ARG A 391 31.43 -14.30 -3.04
C ARG A 391 29.92 -14.35 -3.26
N VAL A 392 29.39 -15.47 -3.76
CA VAL A 392 27.94 -15.66 -3.92
C VAL A 392 27.24 -15.72 -2.56
N VAL A 393 27.82 -16.45 -1.60
CA VAL A 393 27.30 -16.52 -0.23
C VAL A 393 27.33 -15.14 0.44
N LEU A 394 28.41 -14.37 0.25
CA LEU A 394 28.51 -12.98 0.71
C LEU A 394 27.40 -12.09 0.13
N LYS A 395 27.19 -12.11 -1.19
CA LYS A 395 26.12 -11.36 -1.87
C LYS A 395 24.75 -11.70 -1.27
N LEU A 396 24.48 -13.00 -1.10
CA LEU A 396 23.22 -13.51 -0.54
C LEU A 396 23.04 -13.19 0.94
N SER A 397 24.12 -13.11 1.69
CA SER A 397 24.11 -12.67 3.08
C SER A 397 23.70 -11.20 3.21
N PHE A 398 24.20 -10.34 2.32
CA PHE A 398 23.73 -8.94 2.24
C PHE A 398 22.26 -8.85 1.82
N THR A 399 21.79 -9.71 0.90
CA THR A 399 20.37 -9.76 0.52
C THR A 399 19.50 -10.17 1.70
N ALA A 400 19.85 -11.24 2.42
CA ALA A 400 19.13 -11.72 3.61
C ALA A 400 19.10 -10.66 4.73
N GLU A 401 20.23 -9.97 4.95
CA GLU A 401 20.32 -8.89 5.92
C GLU A 401 19.38 -7.72 5.56
N ASN A 402 19.38 -7.30 4.29
CA ASN A 402 18.50 -6.23 3.81
C ASN A 402 17.01 -6.63 3.87
N GLY A 403 16.71 -7.93 3.75
CA GLY A 403 15.38 -8.51 3.93
C GLY A 403 14.96 -8.67 5.40
N GLY A 404 15.89 -8.47 6.35
CA GLY A 404 15.59 -8.57 7.78
C GLY A 404 15.52 -10.00 8.32
N ASP A 405 16.22 -10.96 7.70
CA ASP A 405 16.31 -12.35 8.18
C ASP A 405 17.66 -12.62 8.89
N PRO A 406 17.74 -12.36 10.22
CA PRO A 406 18.99 -12.51 10.96
C PRO A 406 19.43 -13.98 11.12
N VAL A 407 18.48 -14.93 11.10
CA VAL A 407 18.77 -16.36 11.23
C VAL A 407 19.51 -16.81 9.99
N THR A 408 18.91 -16.63 8.81
CA THR A 408 19.56 -16.97 7.54
C THR A 408 20.89 -16.26 7.38
N THR A 409 20.96 -14.96 7.72
CA THR A 409 22.23 -14.22 7.66
C THR A 409 23.31 -14.87 8.54
N GLY A 410 22.97 -15.31 9.76
CA GLY A 410 23.88 -16.03 10.64
C GLY A 410 24.37 -17.36 10.05
N GLU A 411 23.47 -18.15 9.47
CA GLU A 411 23.80 -19.43 8.83
C GLU A 411 24.76 -19.25 7.64
N LEU A 412 24.54 -18.22 6.83
CA LEU A 412 25.40 -17.91 5.69
C LEU A 412 26.78 -17.39 6.14
N MET A 413 26.85 -16.65 7.24
CA MET A 413 28.12 -16.21 7.81
C MET A 413 28.97 -17.38 8.31
N GLU A 414 28.36 -18.36 8.98
CA GLU A 414 29.07 -19.58 9.39
C GLU A 414 29.61 -20.36 8.18
N LEU A 415 28.83 -20.40 7.09
CA LEU A 415 29.27 -21.02 5.85
C LEU A 415 30.47 -20.29 5.23
N ILE A 416 30.49 -18.95 5.23
CA ILE A 416 31.65 -18.16 4.77
C ILE A 416 32.88 -18.43 5.64
N GLU A 417 32.71 -18.54 6.96
CA GLU A 417 33.79 -18.89 7.89
C GLU A 417 34.34 -20.30 7.65
N GLU A 418 33.47 -21.25 7.27
CA GLU A 418 33.88 -22.58 6.85
C GLU A 418 34.65 -22.55 5.53
N ILE A 419 34.18 -21.80 4.53
CA ILE A 419 34.88 -21.59 3.25
C ILE A 419 36.28 -21.00 3.50
N GLY A 420 36.39 -19.99 4.37
CA GLY A 420 37.67 -19.37 4.73
C GLY A 420 38.64 -20.34 5.41
N ARG A 421 38.14 -21.26 6.25
CA ARG A 421 38.96 -22.29 6.90
C ARG A 421 39.45 -23.37 5.94
N VAL A 422 38.60 -23.80 4.99
CA VAL A 422 38.97 -24.81 3.98
C VAL A 422 39.89 -24.24 2.90
N GLY A 423 39.83 -22.92 2.67
CA GLY A 423 40.69 -22.18 1.74
C GLY A 423 42.13 -21.95 2.20
N GLU A 424 42.81 -22.98 2.71
CA GLU A 424 44.23 -22.89 3.12
C GLU A 424 45.16 -22.52 1.94
N ASP A 425 44.74 -22.83 0.71
CA ASP A 425 45.45 -22.55 -0.54
C ASP A 425 44.97 -21.28 -1.28
N PHE A 426 44.09 -20.47 -0.66
CA PHE A 426 43.74 -19.17 -1.25
C PHE A 426 44.98 -18.31 -1.44
N SER A 427 45.00 -17.52 -2.52
CA SER A 427 45.97 -16.45 -2.62
C SER A 427 45.82 -15.52 -1.42
N PHE A 428 46.90 -14.85 -1.01
CA PHE A 428 46.84 -13.88 0.08
C PHE A 428 45.75 -12.83 -0.18
N GLU A 429 45.58 -12.41 -1.44
CA GLU A 429 44.57 -11.43 -1.83
C GLU A 429 43.13 -11.98 -1.70
N ASP A 430 42.87 -13.21 -2.13
CA ASP A 430 41.53 -13.82 -2.07
C ASP A 430 41.10 -14.10 -0.62
N ARG A 431 42.04 -14.61 0.21
CA ARG A 431 41.80 -14.82 1.64
C ARG A 431 41.46 -13.49 2.31
N LEU A 432 42.27 -12.47 2.04
CA LEU A 432 42.10 -11.15 2.63
C LEU A 432 40.79 -10.48 2.15
N ASP A 433 40.41 -10.64 0.89
CA ASP A 433 39.13 -10.17 0.35
C ASP A 433 37.92 -10.82 1.04
N LEU A 434 37.95 -12.15 1.26
CA LEU A 434 36.88 -12.86 2.00
C LEU A 434 36.83 -12.43 3.46
N GLU A 435 37.97 -12.35 4.14
CA GLU A 435 38.06 -11.91 5.54
C GLU A 435 37.52 -10.50 5.73
N LEU A 436 37.86 -9.58 4.83
CA LEU A 436 37.36 -8.20 4.84
C LEU A 436 35.86 -8.14 4.58
N ASN A 437 35.33 -8.89 3.60
CA ASN A 437 33.89 -8.94 3.36
C ASN A 437 33.10 -9.59 4.50
N LEU A 438 33.63 -10.65 5.12
CA LEU A 438 33.04 -11.25 6.31
C LEU A 438 33.06 -10.28 7.50
N CYS A 439 34.16 -9.55 7.68
CA CYS A 439 34.23 -8.48 8.67
C CYS A 439 33.11 -7.47 8.41
N ARG A 440 32.94 -7.00 7.17
CA ARG A 440 31.86 -6.08 6.79
C ARG A 440 30.47 -6.63 7.11
N LEU A 441 30.18 -7.89 6.78
CA LEU A 441 28.90 -8.54 7.13
C LEU A 441 28.68 -8.60 8.64
N ARG A 442 29.70 -8.98 9.41
CA ARG A 442 29.65 -8.96 10.89
C ARG A 442 29.35 -7.56 11.41
N LEU A 443 29.96 -6.54 10.79
CA LEU A 443 29.75 -5.13 11.15
C LEU A 443 28.32 -4.66 10.80
N ASN A 444 27.71 -5.28 9.80
CA ASN A 444 26.41 -4.94 9.26
C ASN A 444 25.25 -5.57 10.07
N ASN A 445 25.31 -6.90 10.25
CA ASN A 445 24.26 -7.73 10.86
C ASN A 445 24.05 -7.41 12.36
N ARG A 446 25.09 -6.93 13.06
CA ARG A 446 24.98 -6.53 14.48
C ARG A 446 24.48 -5.09 14.62
N SER A 447 23.25 -4.83 14.19
CA SER A 447 22.57 -3.53 14.33
C SER A 447 22.52 -3.02 15.78
N GLY A 448 22.52 -3.91 16.79
CA GLY A 448 22.65 -3.54 18.20
C GLY A 448 24.08 -3.19 18.67
N TRP A 449 25.12 -3.45 17.86
CA TRP A 449 26.53 -3.22 18.21
C TRP A 449 27.10 -1.94 17.58
N LYS A 450 26.35 -1.25 16.72
CA LYS A 450 26.77 0.02 16.10
C LYS A 450 27.02 1.14 17.12
N GLU A 451 26.75 0.88 18.39
CA GLU A 451 26.97 1.76 19.55
C GLU A 451 28.00 1.19 20.56
N THR A 452 28.70 0.07 20.27
CA THR A 452 29.64 -0.55 21.24
C THR A 452 31.10 -0.19 20.96
N ALA A 453 31.86 0.09 22.03
CA ALA A 453 33.30 0.36 21.97
C ALA A 453 34.11 -0.80 21.36
N GLU A 454 33.62 -2.04 21.48
CA GLU A 454 34.24 -3.23 20.89
C GLU A 454 34.21 -3.19 19.35
N PHE A 455 33.08 -2.77 18.78
CA PHE A 455 32.93 -2.67 17.33
C PHE A 455 33.90 -1.64 16.75
N ARG A 456 34.00 -0.47 17.39
CA ARG A 456 34.97 0.57 17.02
C ARG A 456 36.39 0.05 17.06
N ARG A 457 36.77 -0.63 18.16
CA ARG A 457 38.10 -1.25 18.28
C ARG A 457 38.39 -2.20 17.12
N ARG A 458 37.45 -3.06 16.73
CA ARG A 458 37.65 -3.98 15.60
C ARG A 458 37.83 -3.26 14.25
N VAL A 459 37.10 -2.17 14.02
CA VAL A 459 37.29 -1.34 12.80
C VAL A 459 38.65 -0.66 12.81
N ASP A 460 39.06 -0.11 13.96
CA ASP A 460 40.35 0.55 14.13
C ASP A 460 41.50 -0.45 14.01
N ASP A 461 41.42 -1.62 14.67
CA ASP A 461 42.39 -2.72 14.57
C ASP A 461 42.52 -3.20 13.12
N ALA A 462 41.41 -3.31 12.37
CA ALA A 462 41.44 -3.65 10.96
C ALA A 462 42.11 -2.53 10.12
N LEU A 463 41.77 -1.26 10.37
CA LEU A 463 42.41 -0.14 9.67
C LEU A 463 43.92 -0.05 9.95
N GLU A 464 44.36 -0.43 11.14
CA GLU A 464 45.77 -0.52 11.52
C GLU A 464 46.46 -1.73 10.86
N GLN A 465 45.86 -2.91 10.96
CA GLN A 465 46.36 -4.14 10.34
C GLN A 465 46.52 -4.01 8.82
N TYR A 466 45.65 -3.21 8.18
CA TYR A 466 45.57 -3.05 6.72
C TYR A 466 46.05 -1.66 6.26
N GLN A 467 47.06 -1.10 6.92
CA GLN A 467 47.65 0.19 6.54
C GLN A 467 48.29 0.14 5.14
N GLU A 468 48.97 -0.96 4.81
CA GLU A 468 49.64 -1.19 3.52
C GLU A 468 48.95 -2.32 2.76
N LEU A 469 47.84 -1.99 2.06
CA LEU A 469 47.17 -2.95 1.19
C LEU A 469 47.69 -2.86 -0.26
N PRO A 470 47.79 -3.99 -0.98
CA PRO A 470 47.89 -4.01 -2.42
C PRO A 470 46.77 -3.20 -3.08
N GLU A 471 47.06 -2.58 -4.22
CA GLU A 471 46.11 -1.73 -4.95
C GLU A 471 44.72 -2.38 -5.18
N PRO A 472 44.60 -3.67 -5.56
CA PRO A 472 43.30 -4.33 -5.74
C PRO A 472 42.41 -4.36 -4.48
N LEU A 473 43.03 -4.27 -3.29
CA LEU A 473 42.36 -4.40 -2.00
C LEU A 473 42.11 -3.04 -1.32
N LEU A 474 42.65 -1.93 -1.84
CA LEU A 474 42.43 -0.59 -1.29
C LEU A 474 40.94 -0.21 -1.21
N ARG A 475 40.08 -0.79 -2.06
CA ARG A 475 38.61 -0.65 -1.98
C ARG A 475 38.04 -1.05 -0.61
N HIS A 476 38.63 -2.05 0.04
CA HIS A 476 38.19 -2.50 1.36
C HIS A 476 38.58 -1.53 2.45
N ARG A 477 39.74 -0.86 2.33
CA ARG A 477 40.11 0.23 3.24
C ARG A 477 39.10 1.37 3.18
N VAL A 478 38.68 1.77 1.96
CA VAL A 478 37.57 2.74 1.78
C VAL A 478 36.28 2.23 2.44
N GLY A 479 35.98 0.94 2.30
CA GLY A 479 34.88 0.27 2.99
C GLY A 479 34.98 0.33 4.52
N LEU A 480 36.15 0.11 5.11
CA LEU A 480 36.39 0.20 6.56
C LEU A 480 36.29 1.64 7.06
N LEU A 481 36.84 2.61 6.31
CA LEU A 481 36.72 4.04 6.60
C LEU A 481 35.25 4.50 6.59
N ARG A 482 34.41 3.91 5.72
CA ARG A 482 32.96 4.11 5.77
C ARG A 482 32.37 3.63 7.11
N TYR A 483 32.77 2.47 7.63
CA TYR A 483 32.27 1.98 8.92
C TYR A 483 32.75 2.84 10.08
N ARG A 484 34.01 3.28 10.06
CA ARG A 484 34.53 4.26 11.02
C ARG A 484 33.69 5.54 11.02
N GLN A 485 33.36 6.05 9.83
CA GLN A 485 32.48 7.21 9.66
C GLN A 485 31.07 6.99 10.25
N ILE A 486 30.48 5.80 10.07
CA ILE A 486 29.17 5.43 10.66
C ILE A 486 29.26 5.40 12.20
N LEU A 487 30.37 4.90 12.74
CA LEU A 487 30.57 4.86 14.20
C LEU A 487 30.78 6.23 14.81
N ASP A 488 31.51 7.09 14.10
CA ASP A 488 31.68 8.49 14.50
C ASP A 488 30.33 9.19 14.47
N TYR A 489 29.49 8.94 13.45
CA TYR A 489 28.13 9.44 13.36
C TYR A 489 27.21 9.03 14.53
N ASN A 490 27.37 7.83 15.08
CA ASN A 490 26.55 7.36 16.19
C ASN A 490 26.98 7.90 17.56
N GLN A 491 28.12 8.61 17.65
CA GLN A 491 28.49 9.26 18.91
C GLN A 491 27.62 10.49 19.17
N PRO A 492 27.45 10.91 20.44
CA PRO A 492 26.84 12.19 20.74
C PRO A 492 27.55 13.31 19.97
N LEU A 493 26.79 14.18 19.31
CA LEU A 493 27.31 15.25 18.44
C LEU A 493 28.40 16.11 19.13
N VAL A 494 28.28 16.26 20.46
CA VAL A 494 29.26 16.91 21.35
C VAL A 494 30.65 16.32 21.24
N GLU A 495 30.74 14.98 21.35
CA GLU A 495 31.99 14.24 21.33
C GLU A 495 32.58 14.26 19.91
N MET A 496 31.72 14.17 18.89
CA MET A 496 32.13 14.26 17.49
C MET A 496 32.82 15.59 17.17
N GLN A 497 32.28 16.70 17.69
CA GLN A 497 32.85 18.02 17.46
C GLN A 497 34.09 18.31 18.30
N ALA A 498 34.07 17.90 19.57
CA ALA A 498 35.20 18.10 20.48
C ALA A 498 36.46 17.37 20.00
N THR A 499 36.30 16.24 19.30
CA THR A 499 37.43 15.44 18.81
C THR A 499 37.97 15.89 17.46
N GLY A 500 37.21 16.65 16.66
CA GLY A 500 37.59 17.04 15.30
C GLY A 500 37.65 15.88 14.29
N ARG A 501 37.39 14.64 14.74
CA ARG A 501 37.61 13.39 13.99
C ARG A 501 36.58 13.11 12.91
N LEU A 502 35.51 13.91 12.87
CA LEU A 502 34.37 13.70 11.97
C LEU A 502 34.80 13.58 10.50
N TRP A 503 35.90 14.23 10.13
CA TRP A 503 36.37 14.31 8.74
C TRP A 503 37.66 13.55 8.49
N ASP A 504 38.24 12.88 9.49
CA ASP A 504 39.49 12.10 9.34
C ASP A 504 39.35 11.05 8.23
N GLY A 505 38.23 10.31 8.23
CA GLY A 505 37.97 9.28 7.22
C GLY A 505 37.79 9.87 5.82
N TRP A 506 37.21 11.07 5.71
CA TRP A 506 37.11 11.80 4.45
C TRP A 506 38.48 12.24 3.93
N GLU A 507 39.30 12.86 4.78
CA GLU A 507 40.64 13.31 4.43
C GLU A 507 41.55 12.14 4.02
N GLU A 508 41.47 11.03 4.74
CA GLU A 508 42.22 9.81 4.43
C GLU A 508 41.81 9.22 3.07
N VAL A 509 40.50 9.13 2.79
CA VAL A 509 40.04 8.69 1.45
C VAL A 509 40.51 9.67 0.38
N GLN A 510 40.48 10.98 0.62
CA GLN A 510 41.00 11.96 -0.34
C GLN A 510 42.50 11.78 -0.60
N GLN A 511 43.29 11.39 0.40
CA GLN A 511 44.70 11.05 0.22
C GLN A 511 44.88 9.77 -0.61
N LEU A 512 44.09 8.71 -0.33
CA LEU A 512 44.10 7.48 -1.12
C LEU A 512 43.73 7.76 -2.59
N LEU A 513 42.74 8.60 -2.83
CA LEU A 513 42.28 8.99 -4.16
C LEU A 513 43.31 9.78 -4.98
N LYS A 514 44.25 10.47 -4.32
CA LYS A 514 45.39 11.13 -4.99
C LYS A 514 46.40 10.12 -5.52
N GLY A 515 46.65 9.04 -4.77
CA GLY A 515 47.53 7.95 -5.18
C GLY A 515 46.87 6.96 -6.15
N HIS A 516 45.56 6.73 -5.98
CA HIS A 516 44.80 5.71 -6.70
C HIS A 516 43.45 6.27 -7.19
N PRO A 517 43.42 7.09 -8.26
CA PRO A 517 42.19 7.70 -8.77
C PRO A 517 41.10 6.69 -9.17
N GLY A 518 41.51 5.48 -9.60
CA GLY A 518 40.61 4.39 -10.00
C GLY A 518 39.67 3.91 -8.88
N LEU A 519 39.98 4.19 -7.61
CA LEU A 519 39.08 3.90 -6.50
C LEU A 519 37.72 4.60 -6.61
N ARG A 520 37.63 5.72 -7.36
CA ARG A 520 36.33 6.40 -7.63
C ARG A 520 35.34 5.54 -8.39
N LEU A 521 35.84 4.58 -9.16
CA LEU A 521 35.03 3.67 -9.97
C LEU A 521 34.56 2.45 -9.17
N THR A 522 34.87 2.37 -7.88
CA THR A 522 34.51 1.23 -7.03
C THR A 522 33.18 1.43 -6.32
N THR A 523 32.44 0.34 -6.14
CA THR A 523 31.20 0.30 -5.35
C THR A 523 31.42 0.74 -3.89
N ASP A 524 32.58 0.46 -3.32
CA ASP A 524 32.93 0.87 -1.95
C ASP A 524 33.07 2.37 -1.80
N TYR A 525 33.68 3.04 -2.78
CA TYR A 525 33.75 4.50 -2.82
C TYR A 525 32.37 5.14 -2.99
N ALA A 526 31.54 4.62 -3.89
CA ALA A 526 30.17 5.08 -4.08
C ALA A 526 29.36 5.03 -2.76
N ARG A 527 29.46 3.91 -2.03
CA ARG A 527 28.82 3.74 -0.70
C ARG A 527 29.43 4.64 0.37
N PHE A 528 30.76 4.80 0.37
CA PHE A 528 31.45 5.71 1.28
C PHE A 528 30.98 7.15 1.07
N LEU A 529 30.95 7.63 -0.16
CA LEU A 529 30.50 8.97 -0.52
C LEU A 529 29.06 9.22 -0.07
N GLY A 530 28.15 8.27 -0.30
CA GLY A 530 26.78 8.34 0.21
C GLY A 530 26.69 8.39 1.73
N THR A 531 27.55 7.66 2.46
CA THR A 531 27.65 7.72 3.93
C THR A 531 28.18 9.08 4.40
N VAL A 532 29.27 9.58 3.82
CA VAL A 532 29.84 10.88 4.22
C VAL A 532 28.86 12.02 3.96
N VAL A 533 28.14 11.99 2.83
CA VAL A 533 27.04 12.92 2.55
C VAL A 533 25.95 12.82 3.60
N GLN A 534 25.52 11.61 3.98
CA GLN A 534 24.52 11.44 5.03
C GLN A 534 24.96 12.05 6.37
N VAL A 535 26.22 11.82 6.77
CA VAL A 535 26.78 12.40 7.99
C VAL A 535 26.84 13.92 7.87
N ALA A 536 27.29 14.46 6.75
CA ALA A 536 27.37 15.89 6.52
C ALA A 536 26.00 16.58 6.51
N VAL A 537 24.97 15.96 5.93
CA VAL A 537 23.58 16.46 5.97
C VAL A 537 23.05 16.46 7.40
N PHE A 538 23.32 15.41 8.17
CA PHE A 538 22.87 15.32 9.56
C PHE A 538 23.56 16.33 10.46
N VAL A 539 24.88 16.47 10.32
CA VAL A 539 25.67 17.44 11.05
C VAL A 539 25.25 18.85 10.63
N GLY A 540 25.02 19.10 9.34
CA GLY A 540 24.58 20.40 8.83
C GLY A 540 25.73 21.34 8.46
N ASP A 541 26.94 20.82 8.24
CA ASP A 541 28.11 21.61 7.83
C ASP A 541 28.02 21.99 6.34
N GLN A 542 27.59 23.23 6.07
CA GLN A 542 27.42 23.73 4.71
C GLN A 542 28.71 23.76 3.89
N LYS A 543 29.88 23.97 4.51
CA LYS A 543 31.15 24.01 3.78
C LYS A 543 31.53 22.63 3.28
N VAL A 544 31.39 21.62 4.14
CA VAL A 544 31.67 20.22 3.78
C VAL A 544 30.65 19.71 2.77
N LEU A 545 29.37 20.05 2.94
CA LEU A 545 28.33 19.71 1.97
C LEU A 545 28.61 20.28 0.57
N ALA A 546 29.08 21.53 0.47
CA ALA A 546 29.48 22.11 -0.81
C ALA A 546 30.70 21.42 -1.44
N GLN A 547 31.63 20.92 -0.63
CA GLN A 547 32.76 20.10 -1.12
C GLN A 547 32.29 18.74 -1.61
N LEU A 548 31.40 18.08 -0.87
CA LEU A 548 30.85 16.78 -1.22
C LEU A 548 29.97 16.85 -2.47
N ASP A 549 29.16 17.90 -2.63
CA ASP A 549 28.38 18.11 -3.86
C ASP A 549 29.29 18.24 -5.08
N ARG A 550 30.43 18.96 -4.96
CA ARG A 550 31.44 18.99 -6.04
C ARG A 550 32.04 17.61 -6.32
N GLU A 551 32.41 16.84 -5.30
CA GLU A 551 32.98 15.50 -5.50
C GLU A 551 31.96 14.52 -6.11
N VAL A 552 30.70 14.59 -5.68
CA VAL A 552 29.61 13.77 -6.23
C VAL A 552 29.41 14.09 -7.72
N ASN A 553 29.30 15.37 -8.08
CA ASN A 553 29.16 15.79 -9.48
C ASN A 553 30.39 15.44 -10.31
N TYR A 554 31.59 15.58 -9.75
CA TYR A 554 32.83 15.15 -10.41
C TYR A 554 32.80 13.65 -10.68
N THR A 555 32.49 12.83 -9.68
CA THR A 555 32.46 11.36 -9.80
C THR A 555 31.42 10.90 -10.83
N LEU A 556 30.22 11.50 -10.83
CA LEU A 556 29.17 11.20 -11.81
C LEU A 556 29.52 11.59 -13.24
N SER A 557 30.46 12.53 -13.42
CA SER A 557 30.92 12.94 -14.76
C SER A 557 32.03 12.05 -15.33
N LEU A 558 32.56 11.09 -14.56
CA LEU A 558 33.53 10.11 -15.05
C LEU A 558 32.87 9.14 -16.06
N PRO A 559 33.36 9.06 -17.31
CA PRO A 559 32.78 8.20 -18.33
C PRO A 559 32.97 6.70 -18.03
N GLU A 560 33.96 6.33 -17.23
CA GLU A 560 34.24 4.95 -16.83
C GLU A 560 33.36 4.46 -15.68
N LEU A 561 32.51 5.33 -15.11
CA LEU A 561 31.63 4.96 -13.99
C LEU A 561 30.50 4.05 -14.51
N GLU A 562 30.55 2.77 -14.12
CA GLU A 562 29.53 1.81 -14.54
C GLU A 562 28.16 2.13 -13.93
N ARG A 563 27.12 1.53 -14.52
CA ARG A 563 25.72 1.80 -14.16
C ARG A 563 25.42 1.50 -12.69
N GLU A 564 26.03 0.47 -12.11
CA GLU A 564 25.82 0.08 -10.72
C GLU A 564 26.32 1.17 -9.76
N GLN A 565 27.57 1.60 -9.89
CA GLN A 565 28.17 2.61 -9.02
C GLN A 565 27.47 3.97 -9.20
N ARG A 566 27.13 4.32 -10.45
CA ARG A 566 26.29 5.49 -10.76
C ARG A 566 24.96 5.43 -10.01
N GLY A 567 24.24 4.31 -10.11
CA GLY A 567 22.99 4.10 -9.39
C GLY A 567 23.16 4.27 -7.88
N ILE A 568 24.20 3.70 -7.29
CA ILE A 568 24.48 3.84 -5.85
C ILE A 568 24.74 5.30 -5.46
N ILE A 569 25.54 6.05 -6.22
CA ILE A 569 25.84 7.46 -5.94
C ILE A 569 24.56 8.30 -6.05
N LEU A 570 23.76 8.11 -7.10
CA LEU A 570 22.51 8.83 -7.28
C LEU A 570 21.54 8.55 -6.12
N MET A 571 21.36 7.28 -5.75
CA MET A 571 20.46 6.83 -4.68
C MET A 571 20.88 7.27 -3.28
N THR A 572 22.19 7.25 -2.99
CA THR A 572 22.71 7.39 -1.61
C THR A 572 23.38 8.73 -1.33
N ALA A 573 23.90 9.42 -2.34
CA ALA A 573 24.54 10.72 -2.19
C ALA A 573 23.66 11.83 -2.77
N VAL A 574 23.38 11.82 -4.09
CA VAL A 574 22.64 12.92 -4.74
C VAL A 574 21.27 13.11 -4.10
N ALA A 575 20.52 12.03 -3.93
CA ALA A 575 19.17 12.13 -3.38
C ALA A 575 19.12 12.55 -1.89
N ARG A 576 20.26 12.66 -1.20
CA ARG A 576 20.36 13.31 0.12
C ARG A 576 20.78 14.78 -0.01
N LEU A 577 21.65 15.08 -0.96
CA LEU A 577 22.05 16.46 -1.31
C LEU A 577 20.88 17.26 -1.92
N THR A 578 19.82 16.61 -2.42
CA THR A 578 18.63 17.31 -2.92
C THR A 578 17.91 18.12 -1.85
N SER A 579 18.04 17.77 -0.56
CA SER A 579 17.55 18.56 0.57
C SER A 579 18.33 19.88 0.79
N LEU A 580 19.44 20.06 0.06
CA LEU A 580 20.33 21.21 0.17
C LEU A 580 20.07 22.19 -0.96
N TYR A 581 19.24 23.17 -0.63
CA TYR A 581 18.98 24.33 -1.45
C TYR A 581 18.90 25.56 -0.55
N ASN A 582 19.41 26.66 -1.07
CA ASN A 582 19.45 27.97 -0.42
C ASN A 582 18.84 29.07 -1.30
N SER A 583 18.20 28.68 -2.40
CA SER A 583 17.45 29.54 -3.30
C SER A 583 16.38 28.72 -4.03
N GLU A 584 15.36 29.40 -4.57
CA GLU A 584 14.34 28.73 -5.41
C GLU A 584 14.96 28.10 -6.67
N GLU A 585 16.00 28.72 -7.22
CA GLU A 585 16.75 28.19 -8.37
C GLU A 585 17.44 26.87 -8.02
N THR A 586 18.13 26.81 -6.87
CA THR A 586 18.77 25.56 -6.43
C THR A 586 17.73 24.49 -6.11
N PHE A 587 16.57 24.85 -5.53
CA PHE A 587 15.45 23.91 -5.34
C PHE A 587 14.97 23.32 -6.66
N ARG A 588 14.75 24.14 -7.70
CA ARG A 588 14.34 23.67 -9.03
C ARG A 588 15.36 22.70 -9.61
N VAL A 589 16.65 23.02 -9.54
CA VAL A 589 17.72 22.13 -10.01
C VAL A 589 17.72 20.79 -9.24
N ARG A 590 17.54 20.81 -7.91
CA ARG A 590 17.46 19.57 -7.12
C ARG A 590 16.23 18.73 -7.46
N ARG A 591 15.11 19.39 -7.76
CA ARG A 591 13.89 18.73 -8.23
C ARG A 591 14.09 18.05 -9.59
N GLU A 592 14.69 18.75 -10.54
CA GLU A 592 15.00 18.18 -11.87
C GLU A 592 15.99 17.00 -11.74
N GLN A 593 16.99 17.13 -10.86
CA GLN A 593 17.93 16.03 -10.57
C GLN A 593 17.23 14.79 -10.02
N ILE A 594 16.29 14.93 -9.07
CA ILE A 594 15.61 13.76 -8.50
C ILE A 594 14.64 13.11 -9.49
N GLU A 595 13.95 13.90 -10.32
CA GLU A 595 13.10 13.40 -11.40
C GLU A 595 13.91 12.64 -12.47
N MET A 596 15.10 13.14 -12.81
CA MET A 596 16.04 12.45 -13.70
C MET A 596 16.52 11.11 -13.09
N ILE A 597 16.87 11.11 -11.80
CA ILE A 597 17.29 9.88 -11.09
C ILE A 597 16.17 8.85 -11.10
N GLU A 598 14.93 9.28 -10.86
CA GLU A 598 13.76 8.39 -10.86
C GLU A 598 13.49 7.80 -12.25
N ALA A 599 13.70 8.59 -13.32
CA ALA A 599 13.58 8.11 -14.69
C ALA A 599 14.65 7.08 -15.05
N GLU A 600 15.90 7.27 -14.59
CA GLU A 600 17.00 6.33 -14.85
C GLU A 600 16.94 5.07 -13.95
N PHE A 601 16.48 5.25 -12.71
CA PHE A 601 16.36 4.25 -11.66
C PHE A 601 14.99 4.38 -10.98
N PRO A 602 13.94 3.70 -11.49
CA PRO A 602 12.58 3.79 -10.97
C PRO A 602 12.42 3.05 -9.63
N SER A 603 13.25 3.38 -8.64
CA SER A 603 13.21 2.84 -7.30
C SER A 603 12.22 3.63 -6.45
N LEU A 604 11.40 2.91 -5.69
CA LEU A 604 10.46 3.49 -4.74
C LEU A 604 11.14 4.42 -3.71
N ARG A 605 12.41 4.18 -3.40
CA ARG A 605 13.20 5.05 -2.52
C ARG A 605 13.44 6.44 -3.13
N VAL A 606 13.61 6.55 -4.44
CA VAL A 606 13.74 7.85 -5.13
C VAL A 606 12.42 8.59 -5.09
N THR A 607 11.32 7.90 -5.41
CA THR A 607 9.96 8.48 -5.33
C THR A 607 9.68 9.01 -3.93
N PHE A 608 10.09 8.27 -2.88
CA PHE A 608 9.98 8.71 -1.50
C PHE A 608 10.90 9.89 -1.14
N GLN A 609 12.09 9.98 -1.73
CA GLN A 609 12.96 11.15 -1.57
C GLN A 609 12.40 12.37 -2.29
N ARG A 610 11.78 12.20 -3.47
CA ARG A 610 11.02 13.27 -4.17
C ARG A 610 9.85 13.74 -3.31
N LEU A 611 9.10 12.81 -2.74
CA LEU A 611 8.06 13.10 -1.75
C LEU A 611 8.63 13.93 -0.60
N SER A 612 9.74 13.50 0.00
CA SER A 612 10.39 14.21 1.10
C SER A 612 10.81 15.63 0.70
N LEU A 613 11.41 15.82 -0.48
CA LEU A 613 11.81 17.13 -1.01
C LEU A 613 10.61 18.07 -1.21
N VAL A 614 9.53 17.55 -1.78
CA VAL A 614 8.28 18.29 -2.01
C VAL A 614 7.62 18.68 -0.69
N MET A 615 7.65 17.79 0.30
CA MET A 615 7.15 18.05 1.65
C MET A 615 8.03 19.08 2.37
N GLU A 616 9.36 19.01 2.25
CA GLU A 616 10.29 19.99 2.81
C GLU A 616 10.09 21.38 2.21
N ASN A 617 9.69 21.50 0.95
CA ASN A 617 9.30 22.79 0.36
C ASN A 617 7.83 23.17 0.67
N GLY A 618 7.15 22.47 1.60
CA GLY A 618 5.78 22.78 2.01
C GLY A 618 4.71 22.64 0.93
N ASN A 619 4.99 21.94 -0.18
CA ASN A 619 4.00 21.66 -1.21
C ASN A 619 3.23 20.38 -0.89
N TYR A 620 2.42 20.45 0.18
CA TYR A 620 1.69 19.31 0.73
C TYR A 620 0.69 18.68 -0.26
N ARG A 621 0.15 19.48 -1.19
CA ARG A 621 -0.78 18.98 -2.21
C ARG A 621 -0.10 18.03 -3.19
N GLU A 622 1.06 18.41 -3.69
CA GLU A 622 1.88 17.52 -4.52
C GLU A 622 2.42 16.35 -3.70
N GLY A 623 2.87 16.62 -2.47
CA GLY A 623 3.30 15.58 -1.52
C GLY A 623 2.23 14.51 -1.30
N ARG A 624 0.97 14.87 -1.15
CA ARG A 624 -0.14 13.91 -1.00
C ARG A 624 -0.33 13.02 -2.23
N LYS A 625 -0.20 13.58 -3.44
CA LYS A 625 -0.25 12.79 -4.69
C LYS A 625 0.89 11.77 -4.72
N LEU A 626 2.10 12.23 -4.43
CA LEU A 626 3.29 11.39 -4.37
C LEU A 626 3.20 10.32 -3.27
N ALA A 627 2.65 10.66 -2.11
CA ALA A 627 2.43 9.69 -1.03
C ALA A 627 1.43 8.60 -1.45
N THR A 628 0.39 8.94 -2.21
CA THR A 628 -0.56 7.96 -2.76
C THR A 628 0.14 7.00 -3.73
N GLU A 629 1.00 7.54 -4.59
CA GLU A 629 1.81 6.76 -5.52
C GLU A 629 2.79 5.83 -4.79
N VAL A 630 3.55 6.37 -3.82
CA VAL A 630 4.49 5.62 -2.98
C VAL A 630 3.76 4.52 -2.23
N ARG A 631 2.59 4.81 -1.64
CA ARG A 631 1.76 3.82 -0.94
C ARG A 631 1.39 2.65 -1.85
N ALA A 632 0.82 2.92 -3.03
CA ALA A 632 0.40 1.88 -3.97
C ALA A 632 1.57 1.03 -4.46
N ARG A 633 2.74 1.64 -4.67
CA ARG A 633 3.97 0.92 -5.04
C ARG A 633 4.54 0.10 -3.88
N ALA A 634 4.63 0.68 -2.68
CA ALA A 634 5.13 0.01 -1.49
C ALA A 634 4.30 -1.22 -1.13
N GLU A 635 2.98 -1.14 -1.30
CA GLU A 635 2.05 -2.24 -1.11
C GLU A 635 2.33 -3.39 -2.10
N ARG A 636 2.53 -3.08 -3.39
CA ARG A 636 2.89 -4.09 -4.40
C ARG A 636 4.29 -4.68 -4.20
N GLU A 637 5.25 -3.87 -3.76
CA GLU A 637 6.65 -4.25 -3.58
C GLU A 637 6.93 -4.84 -2.16
N GLY A 638 5.92 -4.97 -1.30
CA GLY A 638 6.09 -5.48 0.07
C GLY A 638 6.96 -4.60 0.98
N MET A 639 7.16 -3.32 0.65
CA MET A 639 8.03 -2.40 1.40
C MET A 639 7.30 -1.75 2.58
N VAL A 640 7.06 -2.54 3.63
CA VAL A 640 6.24 -2.18 4.81
C VAL A 640 6.65 -0.84 5.44
N GLY A 641 7.95 -0.55 5.55
CA GLY A 641 8.43 0.70 6.14
C GLY A 641 8.07 1.95 5.33
N LEU A 642 8.14 1.87 3.99
CA LEU A 642 7.75 2.97 3.10
C LEU A 642 6.23 3.09 3.00
N LEU A 643 5.51 1.95 3.05
CA LEU A 643 4.05 1.93 3.12
C LEU A 643 3.56 2.68 4.37
N PHE A 644 4.12 2.36 5.54
CA PHE A 644 3.84 3.06 6.78
C PHE A 644 4.14 4.56 6.70
N ALA A 645 5.31 4.94 6.15
CA ALA A 645 5.67 6.34 6.00
C ALA A 645 4.71 7.10 5.07
N ALA A 646 4.30 6.48 3.95
CA ALA A 646 3.34 7.06 3.02
C ALA A 646 1.95 7.20 3.65
N ASP A 647 1.45 6.18 4.33
CA ASP A 647 0.17 6.23 5.06
C ASP A 647 0.19 7.30 6.16
N ALA A 648 1.29 7.42 6.90
CA ALA A 648 1.48 8.48 7.88
C ALA A 648 1.42 9.85 7.20
N ILE A 649 2.15 10.08 6.10
CA ILE A 649 2.10 11.35 5.36
C ILE A 649 0.68 11.63 4.84
N LEU A 650 -0.04 10.62 4.34
CA LEU A 650 -1.42 10.79 3.87
C LEU A 650 -2.37 11.18 4.99
N LEU A 651 -2.26 10.57 6.18
CA LEU A 651 -3.04 10.97 7.36
C LEU A 651 -2.71 12.39 7.78
N LEU A 652 -1.43 12.75 7.78
CA LEU A 652 -0.92 14.04 8.21
C LEU A 652 -1.21 15.19 7.23
N THR A 653 -1.42 14.87 5.95
CA THR A 653 -1.77 15.83 4.89
C THR A 653 -3.25 15.79 4.52
N GLN A 654 -4.09 15.10 5.30
CA GLN A 654 -5.54 15.20 5.12
C GLN A 654 -6.00 16.62 5.46
N ASP A 655 -6.47 17.35 4.44
CA ASP A 655 -7.11 18.67 4.56
C ASP A 655 -8.49 18.59 5.24
N ASP A 656 -8.59 17.86 6.34
CA ASP A 656 -9.81 17.72 7.11
C ASP A 656 -9.72 18.60 8.36
N PRO A 657 -10.29 19.82 8.33
CA PRO A 657 -10.23 20.73 9.47
C PRO A 657 -10.97 20.19 10.71
N ASP A 658 -11.82 19.16 10.53
CA ASP A 658 -12.62 18.57 11.60
C ASP A 658 -11.87 17.43 12.32
N ILE A 659 -10.83 16.87 11.71
CA ILE A 659 -10.04 15.83 12.36
C ILE A 659 -9.07 16.48 13.35
N SER A 660 -9.32 16.24 14.64
CA SER A 660 -8.43 16.70 15.69
C SER A 660 -7.03 16.07 15.53
N VAL A 661 -5.98 16.80 15.91
CA VAL A 661 -4.61 16.26 15.89
C VAL A 661 -4.48 15.03 16.80
N GLU A 662 -5.28 14.95 17.88
CA GLU A 662 -5.37 13.75 18.73
C GLU A 662 -5.93 12.54 17.98
N GLU A 663 -6.97 12.73 17.16
CA GLU A 663 -7.51 11.67 16.32
C GLU A 663 -6.49 11.21 15.27
N ASN A 664 -5.76 12.13 14.63
CA ASN A 664 -4.67 11.77 13.72
C ASN A 664 -3.56 10.99 14.42
N LEU A 665 -3.20 11.36 15.66
CA LEU A 665 -2.24 10.60 16.47
C LEU A 665 -2.75 9.18 16.76
N ASN A 666 -4.00 9.04 17.17
CA ASN A 666 -4.60 7.72 17.44
C ASN A 666 -4.64 6.87 16.17
N ARG A 667 -4.93 7.45 15.00
CA ARG A 667 -4.87 6.75 13.71
C ARG A 667 -3.46 6.30 13.36
N ILE A 668 -2.44 7.14 13.60
CA ILE A 668 -1.04 6.78 13.37
C ILE A 668 -0.55 5.71 14.33
N GLU A 669 -1.06 5.69 15.56
CA GLU A 669 -0.73 4.64 16.52
C GLU A 669 -1.38 3.31 16.19
N LEU A 670 -2.66 3.32 15.77
CA LEU A 670 -3.31 2.13 15.22
C LEU A 670 -2.56 1.60 13.99
N LEU A 671 -2.12 2.52 13.12
CA LEU A 671 -1.28 2.20 11.97
C LEU A 671 0.04 1.57 12.43
N TRP A 672 0.74 2.17 13.40
CA TRP A 672 1.98 1.62 13.95
C TRP A 672 1.79 0.23 14.53
N GLU A 673 0.76 -0.01 15.34
CA GLU A 673 0.50 -1.34 15.91
C GLU A 673 0.24 -2.39 14.83
N SER A 674 -0.40 -2.02 13.70
CA SER A 674 -0.59 -2.93 12.55
C SER A 674 0.72 -3.33 11.83
N TYR A 675 1.80 -2.58 12.08
CA TYR A 675 3.10 -2.75 11.44
C TYR A 675 4.23 -3.07 12.42
N ARG A 676 3.98 -3.05 13.74
CA ARG A 676 5.00 -3.06 14.79
C ARG A 676 5.96 -4.25 14.71
N GLU A 677 5.47 -5.42 14.36
CA GLU A 677 6.30 -6.64 14.21
C GLU A 677 7.17 -6.61 12.95
N ARG A 678 6.80 -5.81 11.96
CA ARG A 678 7.38 -5.79 10.60
C ARG A 678 8.22 -4.55 10.32
N VAL A 679 8.17 -3.54 11.18
CA VAL A 679 8.80 -2.23 10.94
C VAL A 679 9.93 -1.97 11.93
N ALA A 680 11.12 -1.72 11.39
CA ALA A 680 12.30 -1.38 12.18
C ALA A 680 12.09 -0.10 13.01
N LYS A 681 12.68 -0.05 14.21
CA LYS A 681 12.66 1.10 15.14
C LYS A 681 12.97 2.44 14.49
N HIS A 682 13.80 2.46 13.43
CA HIS A 682 14.13 3.67 12.68
C HIS A 682 12.91 4.35 12.03
N TYR A 683 11.94 3.60 11.51
CA TYR A 683 10.73 4.18 10.93
C TYR A 683 9.80 4.79 12.00
N ARG A 684 9.75 4.20 13.21
CA ARG A 684 9.08 4.81 14.37
C ARG A 684 9.70 6.18 14.68
N LYS A 685 11.02 6.29 14.66
CA LYS A 685 11.71 7.60 14.81
C LYS A 685 11.31 8.57 13.69
N GLN A 686 11.26 8.14 12.44
CA GLN A 686 10.88 9.02 11.32
C GLN A 686 9.46 9.57 11.46
N VAL A 687 8.46 8.75 11.81
CA VAL A 687 7.11 9.31 12.00
C VAL A 687 6.99 10.12 13.28
N CYS A 688 7.78 9.83 14.31
CA CYS A 688 7.91 10.72 15.45
C CYS A 688 8.39 12.12 15.02
N GLU A 689 9.38 12.19 14.12
CA GLU A 689 9.89 13.46 13.58
C GLU A 689 8.82 14.19 12.76
N LEU A 690 8.07 13.48 11.90
CA LEU A 690 6.95 14.05 11.13
C LEU A 690 5.82 14.55 12.03
N LEU A 691 5.48 13.81 13.09
CA LEU A 691 4.49 14.22 14.08
C LEU A 691 4.93 15.49 14.80
N LEU A 692 6.19 15.55 15.23
CA LEU A 692 6.75 16.76 15.83
C LEU A 692 6.71 17.93 14.84
N ASP A 693 7.04 17.72 13.56
CA ASP A 693 6.99 18.78 12.55
C ASP A 693 5.59 19.37 12.43
N LEU A 694 4.54 18.55 12.49
CA LEU A 694 3.17 19.02 12.41
C LEU A 694 2.68 19.68 13.69
N LEU A 695 3.06 19.15 14.86
CA LEU A 695 2.76 19.81 16.13
C LEU A 695 3.41 21.18 16.20
N ILE A 696 4.68 21.28 15.78
CA ILE A 696 5.44 22.52 15.79
C ILE A 696 4.85 23.52 14.80
N THR A 697 4.65 23.12 13.54
CA THR A 697 4.12 24.02 12.51
C THR A 697 2.69 24.49 12.82
N ASN A 698 1.84 23.66 13.44
CA ASN A 698 0.50 24.08 13.84
C ASN A 698 0.42 24.71 15.24
N ASN A 699 1.55 24.93 15.92
CA ASN A 699 1.64 25.45 17.28
C ASN A 699 0.69 24.73 18.26
N ARG A 700 0.80 23.40 18.33
CA ARG A 700 -0.01 22.52 19.20
C ARG A 700 0.81 21.93 20.35
N PRO A 701 1.39 22.76 21.23
CA PRO A 701 2.17 22.25 22.36
C PRO A 701 1.30 21.49 23.38
N ASP A 702 -0.02 21.68 23.36
CA ASP A 702 -1.01 20.98 24.19
C ASP A 702 -0.97 19.45 24.03
N ILE A 703 -0.53 18.98 22.87
CA ILE A 703 -0.50 17.55 22.52
C ILE A 703 0.85 16.92 22.83
N LEU A 704 1.88 17.74 22.98
CA LEU A 704 3.23 17.26 23.17
C LEU A 704 3.40 16.36 24.40
N PRO A 705 2.72 16.57 25.56
CA PRO A 705 2.75 15.64 26.69
C PRO A 705 2.23 14.24 26.33
N VAL A 706 1.18 14.16 25.51
CA VAL A 706 0.60 12.89 25.04
C VAL A 706 1.57 12.17 24.11
N LEU A 707 2.19 12.91 23.17
CA LEU A 707 3.21 12.35 22.28
C LEU A 707 4.44 11.88 23.08
N HIS A 708 4.89 12.66 24.07
CA HIS A 708 6.01 12.28 24.94
C HIS A 708 5.70 11.06 25.80
N GLN A 709 4.49 10.94 26.35
CA GLN A 709 4.09 9.76 27.13
C GLN A 709 4.17 8.48 26.28
N LYS A 710 3.80 8.56 25.00
CA LYS A 710 3.72 7.41 24.09
C LYS A 710 5.04 7.14 23.33
N TRP A 711 5.84 8.18 23.05
CA TRP A 711 7.01 8.14 22.14
C TRP A 711 8.27 8.81 22.72
N GLY A 712 8.29 9.15 24.01
CA GLY A 712 9.38 9.89 24.64
C GLY A 712 10.74 9.18 24.58
N ASP A 713 10.76 7.85 24.48
CA ASP A 713 11.98 7.06 24.27
C ASP A 713 12.73 7.45 22.97
N LEU A 714 12.01 7.99 21.98
CA LEU A 714 12.56 8.39 20.69
C LEU A 714 13.03 9.85 20.66
N PHE A 715 12.59 10.68 21.60
CA PHE A 715 12.91 12.11 21.62
C PHE A 715 14.40 12.37 21.87
N TYR A 716 15.12 11.40 22.45
CA TYR A 716 16.57 11.46 22.58
C TYR A 716 17.30 11.36 21.23
N GLY A 717 16.65 10.81 20.20
CA GLY A 717 17.22 10.63 18.88
C GLY A 717 16.79 11.67 17.84
N VAL A 718 15.72 12.45 18.06
CA VAL A 718 15.21 13.37 17.03
C VAL A 718 16.20 14.51 16.73
N LYS A 719 16.07 15.12 15.54
CA LYS A 719 16.92 16.25 15.14
C LYS A 719 16.91 17.40 16.19
N PRO A 720 18.05 18.09 16.42
CA PRO A 720 18.20 19.05 17.52
C PRO A 720 17.13 20.15 17.59
N ASN A 721 16.71 20.69 16.45
CA ASN A 721 15.68 21.72 16.36
C ASN A 721 14.33 21.27 16.95
N ARG A 722 13.96 20.00 16.76
CA ARG A 722 12.76 19.40 17.37
C ARG A 722 12.97 19.20 18.86
N SER A 723 14.13 18.65 19.27
CA SER A 723 14.45 18.44 20.69
C SER A 723 14.39 19.74 21.51
N LEU A 724 14.81 20.88 20.94
CA LEU A 724 14.69 22.16 21.62
C LEU A 724 13.23 22.59 21.79
N TYR A 725 12.42 22.52 20.74
CA TYR A 725 11.00 22.83 20.86
C TYR A 725 10.35 21.97 21.95
N VAL A 726 10.70 20.68 21.98
CA VAL A 726 10.23 19.75 23.00
C VAL A 726 10.67 20.16 24.40
N ALA A 727 11.96 20.45 24.59
CA ALA A 727 12.51 20.85 25.89
C ALA A 727 11.86 22.13 26.42
N ILE A 728 11.69 23.15 25.58
CA ILE A 728 11.03 24.42 25.97
C ILE A 728 9.62 24.16 26.53
N HIS A 729 8.84 23.26 25.93
CA HIS A 729 7.43 23.08 26.31
C HIS A 729 7.21 22.04 27.40
N LEU A 730 8.02 20.98 27.48
CA LEU A 730 7.83 19.91 28.48
C LEU A 730 8.64 20.13 29.75
N ASN A 731 9.91 20.51 29.61
CA ASN A 731 10.81 20.67 30.74
C ASN A 731 11.99 21.60 30.39
N PRO A 732 11.85 22.93 30.61
CA PRO A 732 12.91 23.89 30.35
C PRO A 732 14.22 23.59 31.10
N GLU A 733 14.19 22.85 32.21
CA GLU A 733 15.39 22.44 32.94
C GLU A 733 16.27 21.48 32.13
N MET A 734 15.73 20.86 31.06
CA MET A 734 16.51 20.04 30.12
C MET A 734 17.29 20.85 29.08
N LEU A 735 17.08 22.17 28.96
CA LEU A 735 17.77 23.00 27.97
C LEU A 735 19.32 22.89 28.03
N PRO A 736 19.97 22.80 29.21
CA PRO A 736 21.41 22.54 29.30
C PRO A 736 21.84 21.17 28.76
N GLU A 737 20.97 20.15 28.81
CA GLU A 737 21.23 18.81 28.26
C GLU A 737 21.02 18.74 26.73
N VAL A 738 20.18 19.63 26.20
CA VAL A 738 19.91 19.72 24.75
C VAL A 738 20.93 20.62 24.05
N LEU A 739 21.46 21.66 24.73
CA LEU A 739 22.48 22.58 24.21
C LEU A 739 23.66 21.87 23.51
N PRO A 740 24.26 20.81 24.07
CA PRO A 740 25.40 20.14 23.46
C PRO A 740 25.05 19.47 22.12
N ARG A 741 23.76 19.17 21.88
CA ARG A 741 23.31 18.52 20.63
C ARG A 741 23.21 19.45 19.43
N PHE A 742 23.42 20.74 19.62
CA PHE A 742 23.42 21.71 18.53
C PHE A 742 24.82 21.91 17.98
N LEU A 743 24.93 22.11 16.66
CA LEU A 743 26.17 22.67 16.12
C LEU A 743 26.45 24.04 16.77
N PRO A 744 27.69 24.35 17.17
CA PRO A 744 28.09 25.67 17.67
C PRO A 744 27.71 26.80 16.73
N THR A 745 27.63 26.50 15.44
CA THR A 745 27.28 27.43 14.37
C THR A 745 25.78 27.48 14.08
N SER A 746 24.92 26.71 14.75
CA SER A 746 23.47 26.78 14.55
C SER A 746 22.85 27.98 15.26
N LEU A 747 21.73 28.52 14.74
CA LEU A 747 21.10 29.72 15.29
C LEU A 747 20.65 29.50 16.74
N HIS A 748 20.16 28.30 17.04
CA HIS A 748 19.77 27.85 18.37
C HIS A 748 20.93 27.79 19.37
N ALA A 749 22.12 27.31 18.95
CA ALA A 749 23.28 27.23 19.85
C ALA A 749 23.73 28.61 20.31
N SER A 750 23.82 29.57 19.38
CA SER A 750 24.19 30.96 19.71
C SER A 750 23.17 31.59 20.67
N LEU A 751 21.88 31.40 20.44
CA LEU A 751 20.83 31.92 21.34
C LEU A 751 20.84 31.25 22.71
N LEU A 752 21.07 29.94 22.79
CA LEU A 752 21.18 29.24 24.07
C LEU A 752 22.45 29.67 24.83
N ARG A 753 23.58 29.88 24.15
CA ARG A 753 24.80 30.43 24.77
C ARG A 753 24.56 31.82 25.34
N TYR A 754 23.86 32.68 24.60
CA TYR A 754 23.43 33.98 25.09
C TYR A 754 22.49 33.86 26.30
N TYR A 755 21.50 32.96 26.24
CA TYR A 755 20.58 32.69 27.35
C TYR A 755 21.33 32.25 28.62
N PHE A 756 22.33 31.38 28.50
CA PHE A 756 23.18 30.91 29.61
C PHE A 756 24.34 31.86 29.97
N ASN A 757 24.40 33.07 29.41
CA ASN A 757 25.49 34.05 29.62
C ASN A 757 26.90 33.52 29.28
N VAL A 758 27.00 32.60 28.32
CA VAL A 758 28.29 32.11 27.78
C VAL A 758 28.89 33.12 26.82
N GLU A 759 28.04 33.87 26.10
CA GLU A 759 28.41 34.96 25.19
C GLU A 759 27.61 36.22 25.58
N ASN A 760 28.26 37.39 25.63
CA ASN A 760 27.63 38.65 26.07
C ASN A 760 26.87 39.38 24.96
N ASP A 761 27.24 39.14 23.69
CA ASP A 761 26.63 39.74 22.51
C ASP A 761 26.22 38.67 21.51
N LEU A 762 25.09 38.87 20.83
CA LEU A 762 24.69 38.05 19.70
C LEU A 762 25.54 38.45 18.49
N ALA A 763 26.23 37.48 17.87
CA ALA A 763 27.11 37.73 16.73
C ALA A 763 26.34 38.28 15.50
N ASP A 764 26.97 39.17 14.72
CA ASP A 764 26.39 39.72 13.47
C ASP A 764 25.95 38.64 12.47
N ASP A 765 26.68 37.52 12.40
CA ASP A 765 26.33 36.34 11.58
C ASP A 765 24.93 35.79 11.91
N LEU A 766 24.49 35.92 13.16
CA LEU A 766 23.15 35.51 13.59
C LEU A 766 22.05 36.39 12.99
N ILE A 767 22.29 37.70 13.02
CA ILE A 767 21.37 38.72 12.50
C ILE A 767 21.27 38.57 10.98
N GLU A 768 22.39 38.33 10.29
CA GLU A 768 22.40 38.06 8.86
C GLU A 768 21.60 36.81 8.49
N ARG A 769 21.73 35.72 9.26
CA ARG A 769 20.96 34.49 9.03
C ARG A 769 19.46 34.65 9.26
N LEU A 770 19.05 35.45 10.25
CA LEU A 770 17.64 35.79 10.45
C LEU A 770 17.08 36.61 9.27
N ARG A 771 17.90 37.35 8.55
CA ARG A 771 17.45 38.10 7.35
C ARG A 771 17.32 37.23 6.09
N MET A 772 17.79 35.99 6.12
CA MET A 772 17.62 35.10 4.97
C MET A 772 16.13 34.78 4.75
N PRO A 773 15.71 34.46 3.51
CA PRO A 773 14.36 33.98 3.25
C PRO A 773 14.15 32.56 3.80
N ILE A 774 12.89 32.23 4.10
CA ILE A 774 12.48 30.84 4.40
C ILE A 774 12.29 30.14 3.06
N LEU A 775 12.91 28.97 2.91
CA LEU A 775 12.80 28.12 1.74
C LEU A 775 12.32 26.72 2.11
N ARG A 776 12.54 26.31 3.36
CA ARG A 776 12.25 24.94 3.85
C ARG A 776 11.35 24.93 5.08
N GLN A 777 10.58 23.87 5.23
CA GLN A 777 9.79 23.58 6.44
C GLN A 777 10.69 23.46 7.68
N VAL A 778 11.90 22.90 7.56
CA VAL A 778 12.85 22.79 8.68
C VAL A 778 13.27 24.16 9.23
N GLU A 779 13.29 25.18 8.38
CA GLU A 779 13.62 26.56 8.73
C GLU A 779 12.45 27.26 9.44
N LEU A 780 11.21 26.86 9.13
CA LEU A 780 10.03 27.26 9.92
C LEU A 780 10.07 26.64 11.32
N ILE A 781 10.43 25.36 11.43
CA ILE A 781 10.58 24.68 12.72
C ILE A 781 11.68 25.35 13.56
N GLU A 782 12.79 25.71 12.93
CA GLU A 782 13.84 26.51 13.56
C GLU A 782 13.31 27.87 14.03
N LEU A 783 12.57 28.60 13.19
CA LEU A 783 11.94 29.87 13.58
C LEU A 783 11.02 29.69 14.80
N TRP A 784 10.21 28.64 14.86
CA TRP A 784 9.38 28.34 16.04
C TRP A 784 10.21 28.15 17.31
N GLY A 785 11.31 27.38 17.23
CA GLY A 785 12.23 27.21 18.35
C GLY A 785 12.83 28.54 18.82
N ILE A 786 13.24 29.39 17.87
CA ILE A 786 13.78 30.72 18.14
C ILE A 786 12.75 31.63 18.81
N LEU A 787 11.53 31.71 18.29
CA LEU A 787 10.46 32.54 18.85
C LEU A 787 10.17 32.17 20.30
N LYS A 788 10.12 30.87 20.61
CA LYS A 788 9.88 30.38 21.97
C LYS A 788 11.05 30.65 22.91
N LEU A 789 12.28 30.50 22.42
CA LEU A 789 13.47 30.83 23.20
C LEU A 789 13.59 32.34 23.46
N VAL A 790 13.24 33.16 22.48
CA VAL A 790 13.17 34.63 22.63
C VAL A 790 12.12 35.03 23.66
N ALA A 791 10.93 34.42 23.62
CA ALA A 791 9.90 34.65 24.64
C ALA A 791 10.38 34.26 26.04
N LEU A 792 11.16 33.18 26.16
CA LEU A 792 11.78 32.76 27.42
C LEU A 792 12.83 33.78 27.90
N ILE A 793 13.73 34.22 27.00
CA ILE A 793 14.73 35.27 27.28
C ILE A 793 14.06 36.57 27.73
N ASP A 794 13.04 37.04 27.01
CA ASP A 794 12.34 38.28 27.34
C ASP A 794 11.60 38.20 28.69
N ARG A 795 11.09 37.02 29.05
CA ARG A 795 10.47 36.78 30.35
C ARG A 795 11.47 36.84 31.50
N GLU A 796 12.66 36.28 31.32
CA GLU A 796 13.67 36.17 32.38
C GLU A 796 14.64 37.36 32.42
N LYS A 797 14.86 38.02 31.28
CA LYS A 797 15.78 39.12 31.07
C LYS A 797 15.14 40.19 30.16
N PRO A 798 14.08 40.87 30.61
CA PRO A 798 13.35 41.84 29.79
C PRO A 798 14.28 42.97 29.33
N GLY A 799 14.29 43.22 28.01
CA GLY A 799 15.05 44.32 27.39
C GLY A 799 16.49 43.96 26.96
N ASN A 800 16.93 42.73 27.16
CA ASN A 800 18.30 42.32 26.81
C ASN A 800 18.55 42.11 25.30
N LEU A 801 17.50 41.81 24.52
CA LEU A 801 17.63 41.63 23.07
C LEU A 801 17.74 42.98 22.35
N SER A 802 18.76 43.12 21.50
CA SER A 802 19.02 44.34 20.72
C SER A 802 17.89 44.66 19.74
N LEU A 803 17.75 45.94 19.38
CA LEU A 803 16.77 46.39 18.40
C LEU A 803 17.01 45.75 17.02
N ASP A 804 18.27 45.60 16.63
CA ASP A 804 18.66 44.98 15.36
C ASP A 804 18.27 43.50 15.30
N PHE A 805 18.41 42.78 16.43
CA PHE A 805 17.98 41.39 16.52
C PHE A 805 16.45 41.26 16.42
N ARG A 806 15.69 42.09 17.14
CA ARG A 806 14.21 42.11 17.04
C ARG A 806 13.74 42.44 15.62
N SER A 807 14.41 43.39 14.97
CA SER A 807 14.15 43.77 13.58
C SER A 807 14.39 42.60 12.62
N ALA A 808 15.54 41.92 12.72
CA ALA A 808 15.85 40.76 11.90
C ALA A 808 14.89 39.57 12.15
N LEU A 809 14.45 39.36 13.39
CA LEU A 809 13.44 38.36 13.73
C LEU A 809 12.07 38.70 13.11
N ALA A 810 11.67 39.97 13.10
CA ALA A 810 10.45 40.43 12.45
C ALA A 810 10.51 40.24 10.92
N ASP A 811 11.66 40.49 10.29
CA ASP A 811 11.88 40.22 8.87
C ASP A 811 11.80 38.71 8.56
N ARG A 812 12.42 37.86 9.39
CA ARG A 812 12.31 36.39 9.27
C ARG A 812 10.86 35.91 9.38
N ALA A 813 10.12 36.45 10.35
CA ALA A 813 8.71 36.14 10.54
C ALA A 813 7.87 36.56 9.34
N HIS A 814 8.15 37.74 8.76
CA HIS A 814 7.50 38.17 7.53
C HIS A 814 7.76 37.20 6.36
N HIS A 815 9.01 36.78 6.15
CA HIS A 815 9.35 35.78 5.13
C HIS A 815 8.63 34.44 5.35
N ALA A 816 8.51 33.99 6.60
CA ALA A 816 7.79 32.79 6.96
C ALA A 816 6.29 32.87 6.65
N LEU A 817 5.64 33.99 6.99
CA LEU A 817 4.23 34.23 6.68
C LEU A 817 3.98 34.26 5.17
N SER A 818 4.85 34.93 4.40
CA SER A 818 4.78 34.95 2.93
C SER A 818 4.94 33.55 2.34
N TRP A 819 5.96 32.80 2.78
CA TRP A 819 6.21 31.43 2.33
C TRP A 819 5.00 30.51 2.56
N LEU A 820 4.36 30.63 3.73
CA LEU A 820 3.17 29.85 4.10
C LEU A 820 1.92 30.26 3.31
N ALA A 821 1.75 31.55 3.05
CA ALA A 821 0.64 32.08 2.27
C ALA A 821 0.69 31.63 0.81
N GLU A 822 1.88 31.68 0.19
CA GLU A 822 2.12 31.21 -1.19
C GLU A 822 1.78 29.72 -1.36
N ARG A 823 2.08 28.91 -0.34
CA ARG A 823 1.84 27.46 -0.34
C ARG A 823 0.44 27.06 0.14
N GLY A 824 -0.37 28.03 0.58
CA GLY A 824 -1.73 27.80 1.03
C GLY A 824 -1.84 27.02 2.35
N SER A 825 -0.81 27.03 3.20
CA SER A 825 -0.78 26.31 4.48
C SER A 825 -1.49 27.11 5.59
N VAL A 826 -2.79 27.31 5.43
CA VAL A 826 -3.59 28.27 6.23
C VAL A 826 -3.57 28.00 7.75
N PRO A 827 -3.69 26.76 8.25
CA PRO A 827 -3.63 26.49 9.69
C PRO A 827 -2.28 26.93 10.32
N THR A 828 -1.17 26.54 9.71
CA THR A 828 0.19 26.93 10.10
C THR A 828 0.40 28.44 9.99
N LEU A 829 -0.11 29.07 8.92
CA LEU A 829 -0.05 30.53 8.73
C LEU A 829 -0.73 31.27 9.88
N ASN A 830 -1.95 30.87 10.24
CA ASN A 830 -2.69 31.49 11.32
C ASN A 830 -1.98 31.30 12.67
N ALA A 831 -1.51 30.08 12.95
CA ALA A 831 -0.77 29.77 14.18
C ALA A 831 0.49 30.63 14.32
N LEU A 832 1.30 30.73 13.25
CA LEU A 832 2.51 31.55 13.26
C LEU A 832 2.18 33.03 13.38
N PHE A 833 1.17 33.52 12.66
CA PHE A 833 0.75 34.92 12.70
C PHE A 833 0.37 35.35 14.12
N GLN A 834 -0.39 34.53 14.86
CA GLN A 834 -0.72 34.85 16.25
C GLN A 834 0.51 34.94 17.14
N GLU A 835 1.50 34.08 16.92
CA GLU A 835 2.75 34.09 17.70
C GLU A 835 3.60 35.33 17.43
N VAL A 836 3.75 35.72 16.16
CA VAL A 836 4.65 36.81 15.75
C VAL A 836 3.96 38.17 15.72
N ARG A 837 2.66 38.25 16.04
CA ARG A 837 1.85 39.47 15.92
C ARG A 837 2.46 40.67 16.63
N SER A 838 3.07 40.45 17.80
CA SER A 838 3.71 41.49 18.63
C SER A 838 5.08 41.94 18.10
N LEU A 839 5.70 41.17 17.19
CA LEU A 839 6.96 41.50 16.54
C LEU A 839 6.75 42.38 15.30
N LEU A 840 5.52 42.43 14.77
CA LEU A 840 5.16 43.21 13.59
C LEU A 840 4.72 44.63 13.99
N THR A 841 4.94 45.60 13.10
CA THR A 841 4.32 46.93 13.23
C THR A 841 2.80 46.83 13.08
N ASP A 842 2.05 47.76 13.68
CA ASP A 842 0.58 47.76 13.64
C ASP A 842 0.02 47.67 12.20
N ASP A 843 0.63 48.42 11.27
CA ASP A 843 0.25 48.41 9.85
C ASP A 843 0.44 47.02 9.20
N ARG A 844 1.61 46.38 9.42
CA ARG A 844 1.89 45.03 8.90
C ARG A 844 1.00 43.98 9.56
N SER A 845 0.75 44.11 10.86
CA SER A 845 -0.14 43.23 11.62
C SER A 845 -1.57 43.26 11.05
N LEU A 846 -2.08 44.45 10.73
CA LEU A 846 -3.39 44.63 10.12
C LEU A 846 -3.45 44.06 8.69
N GLU A 847 -2.40 44.24 7.90
CA GLU A 847 -2.28 43.66 6.55
C GLU A 847 -2.34 42.13 6.58
N TRP A 848 -1.54 41.50 7.45
CA TRP A 848 -1.52 40.05 7.61
C TRP A 848 -2.84 39.50 8.16
N GLN A 849 -3.48 40.18 9.12
CA GLN A 849 -4.79 39.77 9.61
C GLN A 849 -5.82 39.71 8.46
N LYS A 850 -5.84 40.73 7.59
CA LYS A 850 -6.75 40.74 6.42
C LYS A 850 -6.46 39.59 5.46
N LEU A 851 -5.19 39.30 5.18
CA LEU A 851 -4.79 38.21 4.30
C LEU A 851 -5.13 36.84 4.91
N VAL A 852 -4.84 36.63 6.20
CA VAL A 852 -5.19 35.41 6.94
C VAL A 852 -6.70 35.22 6.95
N ASP A 853 -7.50 36.26 7.19
CA ASP A 853 -8.96 36.18 7.14
C ASP A 853 -9.47 35.83 5.73
N GLN A 854 -8.86 36.40 4.69
CA GLN A 854 -9.19 36.09 3.29
C GLN A 854 -8.86 34.63 2.94
N LEU A 855 -7.68 34.15 3.33
CA LEU A 855 -7.23 32.78 3.10
C LEU A 855 -8.05 31.78 3.92
N ASN A 856 -8.40 32.10 5.17
CA ASN A 856 -9.32 31.32 5.99
C ASN A 856 -10.69 31.20 5.31
N ARG A 857 -11.28 32.30 4.83
CA ARG A 857 -12.55 32.24 4.09
C ARG A 857 -12.45 31.34 2.86
N LYS A 858 -11.35 31.45 2.08
CA LYS A 858 -11.11 30.57 0.93
C LYS A 858 -10.93 29.10 1.34
N PHE A 859 -10.14 28.84 2.37
CA PHE A 859 -9.85 27.50 2.90
C PHE A 859 -11.14 26.86 3.43
N PHE A 860 -11.86 27.52 4.34
CA PHE A 860 -13.12 27.02 4.86
C PHE A 860 -14.22 26.93 3.80
N SER A 861 -14.25 27.80 2.79
CA SER A 861 -15.20 27.65 1.66
C SER A 861 -14.89 26.43 0.77
N ARG A 862 -13.63 25.96 0.76
CA ARG A 862 -13.22 24.73 0.07
C ARG A 862 -13.44 23.51 0.95
N SER A 863 -13.10 23.58 2.23
CA SER A 863 -13.27 22.49 3.19
C SER A 863 -14.73 22.28 3.61
N SER A 864 -15.59 23.30 3.50
CA SER A 864 -17.05 23.17 3.65
C SER A 864 -17.71 22.35 2.54
N SER A 865 -16.99 22.00 1.47
CA SER A 865 -17.39 20.92 0.55
C SER A 865 -17.30 19.51 1.16
N LYS A 866 -16.82 19.40 2.41
CA LYS A 866 -16.95 18.22 3.28
C LYS A 866 -17.90 18.43 4.46
N SER A 867 -18.58 19.58 4.55
CA SER A 867 -19.85 19.59 5.28
C SER A 867 -20.76 18.62 4.53
N GLU A 868 -21.23 17.57 5.19
CA GLU A 868 -21.95 16.43 4.62
C GLU A 868 -22.77 16.84 3.37
N ASN A 869 -22.23 16.59 2.16
CA ASN A 869 -22.69 17.18 0.90
C ASN A 869 -24.22 17.24 0.86
N LEU A 870 -24.76 18.44 1.07
CA LEU A 870 -26.20 18.66 0.94
C LEU A 870 -26.49 18.67 -0.55
N LEU A 871 -27.17 17.64 -1.03
CA LEU A 871 -27.64 17.56 -2.41
C LEU A 871 -29.12 17.91 -2.40
N LEU A 872 -29.50 18.98 -3.12
CA LEU A 872 -30.87 19.27 -3.50
C LEU A 872 -31.10 18.68 -4.89
N SER A 873 -31.86 17.59 -4.96
CA SER A 873 -32.30 17.02 -6.23
C SER A 873 -33.53 17.74 -6.74
N VAL A 874 -33.48 18.21 -7.98
CA VAL A 874 -34.61 18.76 -8.74
C VAL A 874 -34.80 18.05 -10.09
N ILE A 875 -34.05 16.96 -10.33
CA ILE A 875 -34.25 16.02 -11.44
C ILE A 875 -35.01 14.80 -10.93
N GLY A 876 -36.13 14.47 -11.59
CA GLY A 876 -37.00 13.34 -11.25
C GLY A 876 -37.92 13.60 -10.05
N THR A 877 -37.36 13.87 -8.86
CA THR A 877 -38.13 14.25 -7.67
C THR A 877 -37.40 15.31 -6.83
N PHE A 878 -38.17 16.26 -6.28
CA PHE A 878 -37.66 17.23 -5.31
C PHE A 878 -37.27 16.53 -4.01
N ALA A 879 -35.99 16.40 -3.76
CA ALA A 879 -35.48 15.70 -2.58
C ALA A 879 -34.21 16.37 -2.05
N PHE A 880 -33.86 16.09 -0.81
CA PHE A 880 -32.57 16.44 -0.24
C PHE A 880 -31.88 15.23 0.37
N SER A 881 -30.56 15.18 0.28
CA SER A 881 -29.73 14.20 0.99
C SER A 881 -28.53 14.90 1.63
N LYS A 882 -28.06 14.36 2.76
CA LYS A 882 -26.93 14.89 3.53
C LYS A 882 -25.82 13.84 3.54
N GLY A 883 -24.83 13.95 2.67
CA GLY A 883 -23.80 12.91 2.49
C GLY A 883 -24.40 11.55 2.04
N LYS A 884 -24.00 10.44 2.68
CA LYS A 884 -24.55 9.08 2.42
C LYS A 884 -25.92 8.81 3.07
N SER A 885 -26.51 9.82 3.72
CA SER A 885 -27.80 9.67 4.40
C SER A 885 -28.93 9.35 3.41
N GLU A 886 -30.00 8.74 3.94
CA GLU A 886 -31.23 8.47 3.22
C GLU A 886 -31.78 9.73 2.54
N ARG A 887 -32.11 9.61 1.24
CA ARG A 887 -32.73 10.66 0.42
C ARG A 887 -34.12 10.97 0.99
N LYS A 888 -34.35 12.22 1.41
CA LYS A 888 -35.63 12.69 1.94
C LYS A 888 -36.34 13.54 0.90
N GLU A 889 -37.51 13.09 0.46
CA GLU A 889 -38.36 13.86 -0.44
C GLU A 889 -38.89 15.14 0.23
N LEU A 890 -38.80 16.27 -0.46
CA LEU A 890 -39.41 17.52 -0.02
C LEU A 890 -40.91 17.43 -0.27
N ARG A 891 -41.73 17.35 0.78
CA ARG A 891 -43.18 17.19 0.62
C ARG A 891 -43.90 18.54 0.51
N GLY A 892 -44.71 18.67 -0.54
CA GLY A 892 -45.67 19.76 -0.74
C GLY A 892 -45.29 20.71 -1.88
N GLY A 893 -46.23 20.95 -2.80
CA GLY A 893 -45.98 21.71 -4.04
C GLY A 893 -45.45 23.14 -3.81
N ARG A 894 -45.74 23.77 -2.67
CA ARG A 894 -45.17 25.08 -2.34
C ARG A 894 -43.66 25.04 -2.07
N LEU A 895 -43.15 23.98 -1.45
CA LEU A 895 -41.71 23.81 -1.27
C LEU A 895 -41.02 23.48 -2.59
N HIS A 896 -41.70 22.76 -3.49
CA HIS A 896 -41.24 22.54 -4.86
C HIS A 896 -41.13 23.85 -5.62
N ALA A 897 -42.18 24.68 -5.62
CA ALA A 897 -42.18 25.98 -6.30
C ALA A 897 -41.06 26.92 -5.78
N ILE A 898 -40.86 26.99 -4.47
CA ILE A 898 -39.79 27.82 -3.88
C ILE A 898 -38.40 27.27 -4.23
N SER A 899 -38.20 25.95 -4.13
CA SER A 899 -36.92 25.32 -4.48
C SER A 899 -36.62 25.50 -5.97
N GLY A 900 -37.62 25.31 -6.83
CA GLY A 900 -37.54 25.57 -8.26
C GLY A 900 -37.20 27.02 -8.56
N ALA A 901 -37.89 28.00 -7.95
CA ALA A 901 -37.62 29.42 -8.17
C ALA A 901 -36.21 29.83 -7.74
N LEU A 902 -35.71 29.26 -6.63
CA LEU A 902 -34.33 29.46 -6.17
C LEU A 902 -33.30 28.90 -7.15
N VAL A 903 -33.56 27.75 -7.77
CA VAL A 903 -32.69 27.16 -8.79
C VAL A 903 -32.75 27.96 -10.09
N VAL A 904 -33.93 28.37 -10.53
CA VAL A 904 -34.12 29.21 -11.72
C VAL A 904 -33.40 30.56 -11.58
N ALA A 905 -33.45 31.18 -10.40
CA ALA A 905 -32.73 32.43 -10.13
C ALA A 905 -31.20 32.29 -10.29
N VAL A 906 -30.65 31.07 -10.21
CA VAL A 906 -29.23 30.78 -10.44
C VAL A 906 -28.96 30.48 -11.92
N LEU A 907 -29.89 29.79 -12.60
CA LEU A 907 -29.75 29.43 -14.02
C LEU A 907 -29.87 30.63 -14.97
N LEU A 908 -30.68 31.63 -14.62
CA LEU A 908 -30.89 32.80 -15.46
C LEU A 908 -29.67 33.74 -15.46
N ARG A 909 -29.28 34.20 -16.66
CA ARG A 909 -28.23 35.22 -16.82
C ARG A 909 -28.64 36.57 -16.23
N GLU A 910 -29.90 36.96 -16.43
CA GLU A 910 -30.49 38.14 -15.81
C GLU A 910 -31.14 37.76 -14.48
N LYS A 911 -30.83 38.51 -13.43
CA LYS A 911 -31.39 38.24 -12.10
C LYS A 911 -32.91 38.47 -12.15
N LEU A 912 -33.68 37.51 -11.65
CA LEU A 912 -35.08 37.74 -11.35
C LEU A 912 -35.20 38.89 -10.37
N ASP A 913 -36.00 39.89 -10.72
CA ASP A 913 -36.35 40.92 -9.77
C ASP A 913 -37.22 40.34 -8.64
N ARG A 914 -37.41 41.13 -7.60
CA ARG A 914 -38.16 40.70 -6.42
C ARG A 914 -39.61 40.34 -6.74
N GLN A 915 -40.23 41.01 -7.70
CA GLN A 915 -41.61 40.76 -8.07
C GLN A 915 -41.74 39.42 -8.79
N ALA A 916 -40.94 39.22 -9.84
CA ALA A 916 -40.91 38.01 -10.64
C ALA A 916 -40.56 36.78 -9.81
N PHE A 917 -39.56 36.87 -8.92
CA PHE A 917 -39.21 35.78 -8.01
C PHE A 917 -40.40 35.38 -7.11
N MET A 918 -41.11 36.36 -6.57
CA MET A 918 -42.21 36.12 -5.64
C MET A 918 -43.45 35.55 -6.34
N GLU A 919 -43.73 36.00 -7.57
CA GLU A 919 -44.80 35.45 -8.40
C GLU A 919 -44.50 34.00 -8.77
N LEU A 920 -43.30 33.71 -9.25
CA LEU A 920 -42.85 32.35 -9.59
C LEU A 920 -42.87 31.40 -8.38
N ALA A 921 -42.32 31.84 -7.24
CA ALA A 921 -42.21 31.01 -6.04
C ALA A 921 -43.56 30.77 -5.33
N SER A 922 -44.54 31.66 -5.50
CA SER A 922 -45.85 31.56 -4.84
C SER A 922 -46.96 31.01 -5.74
N GLY A 923 -46.84 31.15 -7.06
CA GLY A 923 -47.91 30.90 -8.02
C GLY A 923 -49.03 31.95 -8.00
N GLU A 924 -48.85 33.07 -7.29
CA GLU A 924 -49.83 34.15 -7.15
C GLU A 924 -49.23 35.51 -7.53
N PRO A 925 -50.03 36.45 -8.08
CA PRO A 925 -49.58 37.82 -8.33
C PRO A 925 -48.96 38.48 -7.10
N TYR A 926 -47.99 39.36 -7.32
CA TYR A 926 -47.25 39.97 -6.23
C TYR A 926 -48.14 40.78 -5.28
N SER A 927 -48.20 40.32 -4.03
CA SER A 927 -49.07 40.86 -2.99
C SER A 927 -48.41 40.68 -1.62
N ARG A 928 -49.03 41.27 -0.59
CA ARG A 928 -48.60 41.04 0.80
C ARG A 928 -48.74 39.56 1.20
N GLN A 929 -49.71 38.86 0.62
CA GLN A 929 -49.97 37.45 0.86
C GLN A 929 -48.89 36.57 0.24
N SER A 930 -48.52 36.79 -1.03
CA SER A 930 -47.46 36.02 -1.70
C SER A 930 -46.11 36.20 -1.00
N ARG A 931 -45.74 37.42 -0.58
CA ARG A 931 -44.54 37.65 0.26
C ARG A 931 -44.55 36.82 1.56
N LYS A 932 -45.68 36.79 2.27
CA LYS A 932 -45.82 36.01 3.52
C LYS A 932 -45.70 34.51 3.25
N MET A 933 -46.25 34.04 2.13
CA MET A 933 -46.18 32.65 1.70
C MET A 933 -44.75 32.22 1.38
N VAL A 934 -44.02 33.01 0.58
CA VAL A 934 -42.61 32.75 0.24
C VAL A 934 -41.74 32.74 1.49
N ASN A 935 -41.86 33.75 2.36
CA ASN A 935 -41.07 33.80 3.60
C ASN A 935 -41.31 32.58 4.50
N THR A 936 -42.57 32.14 4.61
CA THR A 936 -42.93 30.94 5.40
C THR A 936 -42.35 29.67 4.77
N GLY A 937 -42.36 29.56 3.44
CA GLY A 937 -41.80 28.41 2.75
C GLY A 937 -40.27 28.39 2.76
N VAL A 938 -39.60 29.54 2.63
CA VAL A 938 -38.14 29.66 2.80
C VAL A 938 -37.71 29.25 4.21
N PHE A 939 -38.47 29.64 5.22
CA PHE A 939 -38.24 29.21 6.60
C PHE A 939 -38.31 27.67 6.73
N ARG A 940 -39.36 27.04 6.19
CA ARG A 940 -39.49 25.58 6.19
C ARG A 940 -38.42 24.87 5.35
N LEU A 941 -38.00 25.47 4.24
CA LEU A 941 -36.92 24.94 3.43
C LEU A 941 -35.61 24.95 4.24
N ARG A 942 -35.29 26.04 4.93
CA ARG A 942 -34.14 26.12 5.85
C ARG A 942 -34.19 25.09 6.98
N GLU A 943 -35.38 24.74 7.48
CA GLU A 943 -35.53 23.65 8.45
C GLU A 943 -35.22 22.28 7.83
N ALA A 944 -35.59 22.07 6.56
CA ALA A 944 -35.37 20.81 5.87
C ALA A 944 -33.91 20.62 5.42
N ILE A 945 -33.31 21.61 4.77
CA ILE A 945 -31.99 21.50 4.12
C ILE A 945 -30.86 22.19 4.90
N GLY A 946 -31.14 22.74 6.07
CA GLY A 946 -30.17 23.48 6.89
C GLY A 946 -30.26 24.99 6.68
N ARG A 947 -30.09 25.75 7.77
CA ARG A 947 -30.25 27.22 7.76
C ARG A 947 -29.28 27.91 6.83
N ASP A 948 -28.06 27.39 6.74
CA ASP A 948 -26.98 27.97 5.94
C ASP A 948 -27.10 27.65 4.45
N ALA A 949 -27.99 26.73 4.05
CA ALA A 949 -28.16 26.33 2.65
C ALA A 949 -28.95 27.38 1.83
N VAL A 950 -29.69 28.27 2.51
CA VAL A 950 -30.42 29.37 1.87
C VAL A 950 -30.04 30.67 2.55
N LEU A 951 -29.30 31.53 1.86
CA LEU A 951 -28.93 32.87 2.30
C LEU A 951 -30.03 33.87 1.98
N THR A 952 -29.98 35.05 2.58
CA THR A 952 -30.77 36.22 2.20
C THR A 952 -29.80 37.32 1.81
N ASP A 953 -30.01 37.95 0.65
CA ASP A 953 -29.19 39.08 0.21
C ASP A 953 -29.60 40.40 0.87
N GLU A 954 -28.95 41.49 0.48
CA GLU A 954 -29.18 42.84 1.02
C GLU A 954 -30.59 43.37 0.72
N GLU A 955 -31.23 42.90 -0.37
CA GLU A 955 -32.59 43.29 -0.76
C GLU A 955 -33.68 42.44 -0.09
N GLY A 956 -33.27 41.44 0.70
CA GLY A 956 -34.16 40.52 1.38
C GLY A 956 -34.64 39.36 0.51
N LEU A 957 -34.02 39.12 -0.64
CA LEU A 957 -34.32 37.99 -1.52
C LEU A 957 -33.57 36.73 -1.08
N PRO A 958 -34.24 35.57 -1.01
CA PRO A 958 -33.58 34.32 -0.68
C PRO A 958 -32.74 33.81 -1.86
N ARG A 959 -31.56 33.24 -1.58
CA ARG A 959 -30.66 32.64 -2.59
C ARG A 959 -30.00 31.36 -2.07
N LEU A 960 -29.68 30.43 -2.96
CA LEU A 960 -28.97 29.19 -2.57
C LEU A 960 -27.53 29.48 -2.16
N ASN A 961 -27.05 28.78 -1.13
CA ASN A 961 -25.64 28.78 -0.75
C ASN A 961 -24.90 27.65 -1.46
N LEU A 962 -24.47 27.91 -2.70
CA LEU A 962 -23.79 26.91 -3.53
C LEU A 962 -22.41 26.48 -2.97
N ALA A 963 -21.91 27.13 -1.91
CA ALA A 963 -20.68 26.71 -1.23
C ALA A 963 -20.88 25.47 -0.34
N ILE A 964 -22.12 25.14 0.02
CA ILE A 964 -22.45 23.96 0.84
C ILE A 964 -23.57 23.10 0.24
N LEU A 965 -24.35 23.65 -0.71
CA LEU A 965 -25.48 22.98 -1.34
C LEU A 965 -25.16 22.68 -2.81
N HIS A 966 -25.13 21.40 -3.16
CA HIS A 966 -25.10 20.92 -4.53
C HIS A 966 -26.52 20.81 -5.08
N VAL A 967 -26.72 21.23 -6.33
CA VAL A 967 -28.00 21.07 -7.03
C VAL A 967 -27.73 20.30 -8.31
N ASP A 968 -28.44 19.17 -8.50
CA ASP A 968 -28.20 18.26 -9.62
C ASP A 968 -28.41 18.90 -11.00
N VAL A 969 -29.42 19.76 -11.19
CA VAL A 969 -29.61 20.46 -12.49
C VAL A 969 -28.52 21.50 -12.77
N LEU A 970 -27.98 22.17 -11.76
CA LEU A 970 -26.84 23.08 -11.94
C LEU A 970 -25.56 22.30 -12.29
N GLN A 971 -25.40 21.13 -11.68
CA GLN A 971 -24.32 20.20 -12.02
C GLN A 971 -24.44 19.72 -13.46
N LEU A 972 -25.65 19.34 -13.91
CA LEU A 972 -25.91 18.94 -15.29
C LEU A 972 -25.51 20.04 -16.28
N VAL A 973 -25.94 21.28 -16.05
CA VAL A 973 -25.59 22.43 -16.91
C VAL A 973 -24.08 22.66 -16.96
N GLY A 974 -23.40 22.62 -15.81
CA GLY A 974 -21.95 22.77 -15.75
C GLY A 974 -21.18 21.66 -16.46
N ILE A 975 -21.67 20.40 -16.37
CA ILE A 975 -21.11 19.26 -17.09
C ILE A 975 -21.23 19.45 -18.60
N VAL A 976 -22.40 19.89 -19.08
CA VAL A 976 -22.63 20.16 -20.51
C VAL A 976 -21.68 21.26 -20.98
N GLU A 977 -21.61 22.40 -20.30
CA GLU A 977 -20.72 23.51 -20.65
C GLU A 977 -19.24 23.12 -20.67
N GLU A 978 -18.80 22.31 -19.69
CA GLU A 978 -17.43 21.79 -19.66
C GLU A 978 -17.18 20.82 -20.81
N ALA A 979 -18.12 19.94 -21.12
CA ALA A 979 -18.00 19.03 -22.26
C ALA A 979 -17.91 19.78 -23.59
N GLU A 980 -18.71 20.82 -23.78
CA GLU A 980 -18.65 21.69 -24.97
C GLU A 980 -17.29 22.37 -25.11
N ARG A 981 -16.72 22.85 -23.98
CA ARG A 981 -15.38 23.46 -23.96
C ARG A 981 -14.28 22.45 -24.28
N GLU A 982 -14.25 21.30 -23.61
CA GLU A 982 -13.23 20.27 -23.86
C GLU A 982 -13.33 19.74 -25.31
N PHE A 983 -14.54 19.65 -25.85
CA PHE A 983 -14.76 19.32 -27.25
C PHE A 983 -14.18 20.39 -28.19
N ALA A 984 -14.43 21.68 -27.92
CA ALA A 984 -13.86 22.79 -28.70
C ALA A 984 -12.32 22.85 -28.63
N GLU A 985 -11.72 22.35 -27.55
CA GLU A 985 -10.27 22.23 -27.37
C GLU A 985 -9.67 20.95 -28.00
N GLY A 986 -10.48 20.12 -28.68
CA GLY A 986 -10.03 18.89 -29.33
C GLY A 986 -9.81 17.70 -28.39
N LYS A 987 -10.24 17.79 -27.12
CA LYS A 987 -10.05 16.74 -26.11
C LYS A 987 -11.26 15.81 -26.07
N LEU A 988 -11.47 15.09 -27.17
CA LEU A 988 -12.67 14.32 -27.41
C LEU A 988 -12.98 13.26 -26.33
N ALA A 989 -11.96 12.53 -25.84
CA ALA A 989 -12.15 11.50 -24.81
C ALA A 989 -12.69 12.09 -23.49
N ARG A 990 -12.19 13.27 -23.10
CA ARG A 990 -12.65 13.94 -21.88
C ARG A 990 -14.06 14.50 -22.05
N ALA A 991 -14.36 15.09 -23.20
CA ALA A 991 -15.71 15.55 -23.54
C ALA A 991 -16.73 14.39 -23.51
N ALA A 992 -16.34 13.20 -23.98
CA ALA A 992 -17.16 12.00 -23.95
C ALA A 992 -17.51 11.56 -22.52
N GLU A 993 -16.51 11.48 -21.62
CA GLU A 993 -16.72 11.13 -20.21
C GLU A 993 -17.68 12.10 -19.50
N LEU A 994 -17.55 13.40 -19.81
CA LEU A 994 -18.41 14.43 -19.22
C LEU A 994 -19.85 14.28 -19.69
N ILE A 995 -20.09 14.13 -21.00
CA ILE A 995 -21.45 13.90 -21.53
C ILE A 995 -22.07 12.63 -20.98
N GLU A 996 -21.30 11.53 -20.87
CA GLU A 996 -21.77 10.28 -20.28
C GLU A 996 -22.31 10.53 -18.85
N GLY A 997 -21.56 11.25 -18.01
CA GLY A 997 -22.01 11.64 -16.67
C GLY A 997 -23.22 12.59 -16.66
N GLY A 998 -23.33 13.48 -17.65
CA GLY A 998 -24.50 14.36 -17.82
C GLY A 998 -25.78 13.58 -18.15
N LEU A 999 -25.68 12.61 -19.06
CA LEU A 999 -26.79 11.74 -19.45
C LEU A 999 -27.25 10.84 -18.30
N GLU A 1000 -26.33 10.32 -17.48
CA GLU A 1000 -26.67 9.59 -16.26
C GLU A 1000 -27.45 10.44 -15.24
N LEU A 1001 -27.13 11.72 -15.11
CA LEU A 1001 -27.90 12.64 -14.26
C LEU A 1001 -29.31 12.87 -14.80
N ALA A 1002 -29.43 13.15 -16.10
CA ALA A 1002 -30.71 13.39 -16.76
C ALA A 1002 -31.62 12.15 -16.76
N ALA A 1003 -31.05 10.94 -16.84
CA ALA A 1003 -31.77 9.67 -16.76
C ALA A 1003 -32.55 9.44 -15.45
N LYS A 1004 -32.32 10.25 -14.40
CA LYS A 1004 -33.03 10.16 -13.13
C LYS A 1004 -34.49 10.62 -13.21
N GLY A 1005 -34.88 11.33 -14.27
CA GLY A 1005 -36.26 11.76 -14.53
C GLY A 1005 -36.35 13.22 -15.03
N PRO A 1006 -37.57 13.78 -15.15
CA PRO A 1006 -37.77 15.10 -15.74
C PRO A 1006 -37.18 16.23 -14.87
N LEU A 1007 -36.70 17.31 -15.51
CA LEU A 1007 -36.26 18.53 -14.83
C LEU A 1007 -37.48 19.27 -14.24
N PHE A 1008 -37.36 19.77 -13.01
CA PHE A 1008 -38.42 20.53 -12.33
C PHE A 1008 -39.78 19.78 -12.27
N PRO A 1009 -39.83 18.55 -11.71
CA PRO A 1009 -41.02 17.71 -11.73
C PRO A 1009 -42.20 18.38 -11.01
N GLY A 1010 -43.35 18.46 -11.69
CA GLY A 1010 -44.58 19.03 -11.14
C GLY A 1010 -44.66 20.56 -11.13
N LEU A 1011 -43.68 21.26 -11.73
CA LEU A 1011 -43.73 22.70 -11.97
C LEU A 1011 -44.04 22.97 -13.45
N TYR A 1012 -45.15 23.66 -13.72
CA TYR A 1012 -45.71 23.88 -15.06
C TYR A 1012 -45.83 25.38 -15.43
N ASP A 1013 -44.99 26.22 -14.82
CA ASP A 1013 -44.89 27.63 -15.23
C ASP A 1013 -44.15 27.71 -16.58
N PRO A 1014 -44.56 28.59 -17.53
CA PRO A 1014 -43.89 28.74 -18.82
C PRO A 1014 -42.37 28.92 -18.74
N LEU A 1015 -41.88 29.55 -17.67
CA LEU A 1015 -40.44 29.73 -17.46
C LEU A 1015 -39.72 28.40 -17.15
N TYR A 1016 -40.32 27.50 -16.37
CA TYR A 1016 -39.73 26.17 -16.10
C TYR A 1016 -39.72 25.30 -17.34
N ASP A 1017 -40.79 25.35 -18.15
CA ASP A 1017 -40.88 24.60 -19.41
C ASP A 1017 -39.82 25.09 -20.39
N THR A 1018 -39.68 26.41 -20.56
CA THR A 1018 -38.64 26.99 -21.42
C THR A 1018 -37.22 26.60 -20.98
N LEU A 1019 -36.95 26.60 -19.67
CA LEU A 1019 -35.64 26.20 -19.15
C LEU A 1019 -35.39 24.69 -19.27
N ARG A 1020 -36.42 23.86 -19.10
CA ARG A 1020 -36.34 22.42 -19.33
C ARG A 1020 -35.95 22.16 -20.78
N ASP A 1021 -36.68 22.77 -21.72
CA ASP A 1021 -36.46 22.62 -23.16
C ASP A 1021 -35.05 23.08 -23.56
N ASP A 1022 -34.56 24.21 -23.03
CA ASP A 1022 -33.21 24.72 -23.32
C ASP A 1022 -32.12 23.77 -22.82
N ILE A 1023 -32.22 23.29 -21.58
CA ILE A 1023 -31.23 22.37 -20.99
C ILE A 1023 -31.24 21.01 -21.70
N GLU A 1024 -32.42 20.46 -21.97
CA GLU A 1024 -32.57 19.18 -22.69
C GLU A 1024 -32.05 19.30 -24.12
N SER A 1025 -32.37 20.40 -24.83
CA SER A 1025 -31.88 20.65 -26.19
C SER A 1025 -30.35 20.77 -26.23
N ARG A 1026 -29.74 21.50 -25.28
CA ARG A 1026 -28.27 21.64 -25.21
C ARG A 1026 -27.57 20.32 -24.90
N LEU A 1027 -28.12 19.52 -23.98
CA LEU A 1027 -27.60 18.19 -23.66
C LEU A 1027 -27.68 17.26 -24.88
N ARG A 1028 -28.84 17.25 -25.55
CA ARG A 1028 -29.08 16.50 -26.79
C ARG A 1028 -28.09 16.87 -27.88
N GLU A 1029 -27.97 18.16 -28.20
CA GLU A 1029 -27.07 18.65 -29.26
C GLU A 1029 -25.60 18.31 -28.97
N SER A 1030 -25.18 18.47 -27.71
CA SER A 1030 -23.81 18.13 -27.29
C SER A 1030 -23.52 16.64 -27.40
N ALA A 1031 -24.46 15.79 -26.97
CA ALA A 1031 -24.33 14.34 -27.07
C ALA A 1031 -24.27 13.86 -28.53
N LEU A 1032 -25.10 14.41 -29.41
CA LEU A 1032 -25.06 14.12 -30.85
C LEU A 1032 -23.73 14.55 -31.47
N ARG A 1033 -23.28 15.77 -31.18
CA ARG A 1033 -22.03 16.33 -31.75
C ARG A 1033 -20.81 15.51 -31.33
N ILE A 1034 -20.65 15.26 -30.02
CA ILE A 1034 -19.52 14.50 -29.46
C ILE A 1034 -19.60 13.03 -29.89
N GLY A 1035 -20.79 12.43 -29.85
CA GLY A 1035 -21.02 11.05 -30.26
C GLY A 1035 -20.66 10.79 -31.73
N ARG A 1036 -21.10 11.66 -32.64
CA ARG A 1036 -20.77 11.55 -34.08
C ARG A 1036 -19.28 11.71 -34.34
N GLU A 1037 -18.61 12.62 -33.63
CA GLU A 1037 -17.16 12.79 -33.73
C GLU A 1037 -16.39 11.54 -33.24
N LEU A 1038 -16.83 10.93 -32.14
CA LEU A 1038 -16.25 9.66 -31.65
C LEU A 1038 -16.41 8.53 -32.67
N VAL A 1039 -17.55 8.48 -33.36
CA VAL A 1039 -17.78 7.53 -34.45
C VAL A 1039 -16.82 7.80 -35.62
N ALA A 1040 -16.61 9.06 -35.97
CA ALA A 1040 -15.67 9.47 -37.02
C ALA A 1040 -14.21 9.10 -36.70
N GLU A 1041 -13.77 9.34 -35.46
CA GLU A 1041 -12.42 9.02 -34.95
C GLU A 1041 -12.22 7.51 -34.62
N GLY A 1042 -13.24 6.67 -34.83
CA GLY A 1042 -13.17 5.23 -34.57
C GLY A 1042 -13.24 4.83 -33.09
N ALA A 1043 -13.54 5.78 -32.19
CA ALA A 1043 -13.76 5.55 -30.77
C ALA A 1043 -15.18 5.00 -30.47
N ILE A 1044 -15.53 3.91 -31.14
CA ILE A 1044 -16.90 3.36 -31.22
C ILE A 1044 -17.49 3.02 -29.83
N GLU A 1045 -16.69 2.53 -28.90
CA GLU A 1045 -17.17 2.17 -27.56
C GLU A 1045 -17.75 3.36 -26.79
N SER A 1046 -17.05 4.49 -26.84
CA SER A 1046 -17.49 5.71 -26.17
C SER A 1046 -18.75 6.26 -26.83
N ALA A 1047 -18.85 6.21 -28.16
CA ALA A 1047 -20.06 6.58 -28.88
C ALA A 1047 -21.27 5.71 -28.50
N ILE A 1048 -21.09 4.38 -28.38
CA ILE A 1048 -22.15 3.46 -27.94
C ILE A 1048 -22.58 3.79 -26.50
N ARG A 1049 -21.66 4.10 -25.58
CA ARG A 1049 -22.03 4.46 -24.20
C ARG A 1049 -22.85 5.74 -24.15
N ILE A 1050 -22.43 6.79 -24.88
CA ILE A 1050 -23.20 8.03 -25.03
C ILE A 1050 -24.58 7.73 -25.63
N GLY A 1051 -24.66 6.99 -26.73
CA GLY A 1051 -25.94 6.63 -27.35
C GLY A 1051 -26.88 5.90 -26.40
N ARG A 1052 -26.38 4.95 -25.60
CA ARG A 1052 -27.18 4.25 -24.57
C ARG A 1052 -27.67 5.20 -23.50
N GLY A 1053 -26.78 5.97 -22.88
CA GLY A 1053 -27.16 6.95 -21.86
C GLY A 1053 -28.20 7.94 -22.38
N ALA A 1054 -28.06 8.37 -23.63
CA ALA A 1054 -28.95 9.32 -24.28
C ALA A 1054 -30.35 8.75 -24.50
N THR A 1055 -30.47 7.51 -24.97
CA THR A 1055 -31.78 6.86 -25.16
C THR A 1055 -32.53 6.61 -23.85
N VAL A 1056 -31.83 6.52 -22.72
CA VAL A 1056 -32.45 6.41 -21.39
C VAL A 1056 -32.87 7.79 -20.86
N ALA A 1057 -32.03 8.80 -21.05
CA ALA A 1057 -32.30 10.17 -20.59
C ALA A 1057 -33.42 10.86 -21.40
N MET A 1058 -33.47 10.61 -22.70
CA MET A 1058 -34.39 11.24 -23.65
C MET A 1058 -35.09 10.16 -24.50
N PRO A 1059 -36.02 9.38 -23.90
CA PRO A 1059 -36.72 8.33 -24.60
C PRO A 1059 -37.56 8.91 -25.75
N GLY A 1060 -37.44 8.32 -26.93
CA GLY A 1060 -38.15 8.75 -28.15
C GLY A 1060 -37.36 9.69 -29.06
N ASP A 1061 -36.13 10.07 -28.72
CA ASP A 1061 -35.28 10.86 -29.61
C ASP A 1061 -34.66 10.00 -30.74
N GLU A 1062 -35.20 10.13 -31.95
CA GLU A 1062 -34.77 9.35 -33.11
C GLU A 1062 -33.30 9.58 -33.51
N GLU A 1063 -32.76 10.80 -33.32
CA GLU A 1063 -31.38 11.10 -33.71
C GLU A 1063 -30.37 10.45 -32.75
N LEU A 1064 -30.68 10.45 -31.45
CA LEU A 1064 -29.85 9.79 -30.44
C LEU A 1064 -29.91 8.27 -30.57
N ALA A 1065 -31.08 7.73 -30.92
CA ALA A 1065 -31.24 6.32 -31.27
C ALA A 1065 -30.43 5.95 -32.53
N GLU A 1066 -30.44 6.79 -33.57
CA GLU A 1066 -29.64 6.59 -34.78
C GLU A 1066 -28.14 6.60 -34.46
N LEU A 1067 -27.65 7.52 -33.62
CA LEU A 1067 -26.26 7.53 -33.17
C LEU A 1067 -25.86 6.20 -32.51
N LEU A 1068 -26.72 5.64 -31.65
CA LEU A 1068 -26.49 4.34 -31.03
C LEU A 1068 -26.47 3.21 -32.07
N ARG A 1069 -27.42 3.22 -33.03
CA ARG A 1069 -27.47 2.24 -34.12
C ARG A 1069 -26.23 2.31 -35.01
N GLU A 1070 -25.75 3.51 -35.33
CA GLU A 1070 -24.51 3.71 -36.09
C GLU A 1070 -23.30 3.12 -35.35
N GLY A 1071 -23.14 3.42 -34.06
CA GLY A 1071 -22.07 2.86 -33.23
C GLY A 1071 -22.10 1.33 -33.17
N LEU A 1072 -23.28 0.74 -32.93
CA LEU A 1072 -23.45 -0.72 -32.91
C LEU A 1072 -23.17 -1.36 -34.27
N GLY A 1073 -23.59 -0.71 -35.36
CA GLY A 1073 -23.33 -1.13 -36.73
C GLY A 1073 -21.83 -1.21 -37.04
N ARG A 1074 -21.05 -0.19 -36.67
CA ARG A 1074 -19.59 -0.18 -36.88
C ARG A 1074 -18.83 -1.22 -36.06
N ARG A 1075 -19.40 -1.71 -34.95
CA ARG A 1075 -18.83 -2.81 -34.14
C ARG A 1075 -19.26 -4.21 -34.63
N HIS A 1076 -19.86 -4.32 -35.81
CA HIS A 1076 -20.44 -5.56 -36.33
C HIS A 1076 -21.52 -6.18 -35.43
N ARG A 1077 -22.18 -5.39 -34.58
CA ARG A 1077 -23.31 -5.81 -33.74
C ARG A 1077 -24.66 -5.50 -34.41
N GLY A 1078 -24.79 -5.88 -35.69
CA GLY A 1078 -25.98 -5.56 -36.51
C GLY A 1078 -27.29 -6.12 -35.93
N ALA A 1079 -27.24 -7.27 -35.26
CA ALA A 1079 -28.41 -7.85 -34.60
C ALA A 1079 -28.93 -6.96 -33.46
N ASP A 1080 -28.05 -6.35 -32.66
CA ASP A 1080 -28.45 -5.48 -31.55
C ASP A 1080 -29.04 -4.15 -32.05
N ALA A 1081 -28.53 -3.64 -33.18
CA ALA A 1081 -29.09 -2.47 -33.84
C ALA A 1081 -30.53 -2.73 -34.34
N GLU A 1082 -30.80 -3.93 -34.88
CA GLU A 1082 -32.14 -4.31 -35.34
C GLU A 1082 -33.10 -4.57 -34.18
N VAL A 1083 -32.63 -5.16 -33.07
CA VAL A 1083 -33.43 -5.35 -31.85
C VAL A 1083 -33.89 -4.00 -31.27
N MET A 1084 -33.01 -2.99 -31.26
CA MET A 1084 -33.40 -1.64 -30.81
C MET A 1084 -34.46 -1.03 -31.73
N ARG A 1085 -34.31 -1.19 -33.06
CA ARG A 1085 -35.31 -0.74 -34.03
C ARG A 1085 -36.67 -1.40 -33.85
N GLU A 1086 -36.71 -2.71 -33.58
CA GLU A 1086 -37.96 -3.41 -33.28
C GLU A 1086 -38.61 -2.92 -31.98
N LYS A 1087 -37.81 -2.56 -30.97
CA LYS A 1087 -38.30 -2.06 -29.69
C LYS A 1087 -38.98 -0.70 -29.87
N GLU A 1088 -38.36 0.21 -30.62
CA GLU A 1088 -38.92 1.52 -30.99
C GLU A 1088 -40.24 1.36 -31.75
N LEU A 1089 -40.28 0.50 -32.78
CA LEU A 1089 -41.51 0.21 -33.54
C LEU A 1089 -42.64 -0.37 -32.68
N ARG A 1090 -42.32 -1.05 -31.56
CA ARG A 1090 -43.33 -1.55 -30.61
C ARG A 1090 -43.81 -0.47 -29.67
N GLU A 1091 -42.94 0.47 -29.28
CA GLU A 1091 -43.29 1.61 -28.44
C GLU A 1091 -44.12 2.63 -29.23
N GLU A 1092 -43.77 2.92 -30.49
CA GLU A 1092 -44.55 3.76 -31.41
C GLU A 1092 -45.94 3.18 -31.70
N LYS A 1093 -46.08 1.85 -31.73
CA LYS A 1093 -47.40 1.19 -31.85
C LYS A 1093 -48.21 1.18 -30.55
N ARG A 1094 -47.60 1.50 -29.40
CA ARG A 1094 -48.23 1.51 -28.08
C ARG A 1094 -48.64 2.91 -27.62
N GLY A 1095 -47.91 3.95 -28.04
CA GLY A 1095 -48.33 5.35 -27.93
C GLY A 1095 -49.43 5.67 -28.92
#